data_AF-A0A381VD01-F1
#
_entry.id   AF-A0A381VD01-F1
#
_cell.length_a   1.000
_cell.length_b   1.000
_cell.length_c   1.000
_cell.angle_alpha   90.00
_cell.angle_beta   90.00
_cell.angle_gamma   90.00
#
_symmetry.space_group_name_H-M   'P 1'
#
loop_
_entity.id
_entity.type
_entity.pdbx_description
1 polymer ?
#
loop_
_entity_poly.entity_id
_entity_poly.type
_entity_poly.pdbx_seq_one_letter_code
_entity_poly.pdbx_strand_id
1 'polypeptide(L)'
;YQSHSNPHFRIKMIEALAPLLSGDFLVSMIHSAYLYQRRKDKAKGFSFDITRTNDDHYQALIHYLQEVHQDIGNADGDEQEFVKTLLLLVSDFGTIHPTRFLWARSELIGWQLSDIPKPLYSTAQKAYYALIKGFRSWIGKSASLTVDPESGEEYSWKDVVSFDENVRQGHQNRLMKSINETSMIRESIFLFSKNYIVGLNDIPKGGIWITHLGTRNNKSVFRILLRTRSFGTHNLVVNLNEGWDREFLDEETKWLITMGSGFKDTPLVENFGGYWPEHQLYTEEYIQGETLATYLKRNKKDIRDEAKVDRWQMRWLHFIWNGIQAYQEFWNRTYFKLSIQPPTPDNLIIPQHDYKTGTRLISISGRKPIVSIAEHFLSLYTDYIVQTEQKYPGLNHMSDWEVIFTATLQALKVAQGKDILDQLKLELDSKPIKKKCKSTGLTIERIDQFLNDIDKFGVLTKPVVFASLRYERWLDLNPEATLQARASILQELYADYNLDSLLDEYPETRVRYFMMTCFKENNADLLNEFQSMIRDMRQNKLSPWNIQERISEIQSGIELNEEETFFLARMLFPHVDAADYVELVTTTHGQEARLNLVYQTECRDGQLYRIRPPFLPKEIAQFHSILSESALSGTFTAEHEFLFAFNSRNRLVGGLYWKNMEKDRIHLEWVAVRQKYQKIALSKRLMADFYKRMKHRGIQAITVGFYVEKFFFRQGFKIDKRYGGLVKKL
;
A
#
# COMPACT_ATOMS: atom_id res chain seq x y z
N TYR A 1 3.80 11.02 37.35
CA TYR A 1 4.22 9.61 37.50
C TYR A 1 5.74 9.43 37.38
N GLN A 2 6.43 10.07 36.41
CA GLN A 2 7.90 9.99 36.23
C GLN A 2 8.74 10.49 37.41
N SER A 3 8.15 11.17 38.38
CA SER A 3 8.79 11.58 39.63
C SER A 3 8.74 10.50 40.72
N HIS A 4 7.95 9.44 40.57
CA HIS A 4 7.73 8.45 41.62
C HIS A 4 8.96 7.53 41.79
N SER A 5 9.46 7.34 43.01
CA SER A 5 10.75 6.65 43.23
C SER A 5 10.71 5.13 43.00
N ASN A 6 9.53 4.50 43.05
CA ASN A 6 9.36 3.06 42.85
C ASN A 6 9.17 2.70 41.36
N PRO A 7 10.09 1.93 40.72
CA PRO A 7 9.95 1.50 39.32
C PRO A 7 8.70 0.65 39.05
N HIS A 8 8.34 -0.23 39.98
CA HIS A 8 7.16 -1.11 39.81
C HIS A 8 5.87 -0.31 39.73
N PHE A 9 5.75 0.73 40.57
CA PHE A 9 4.59 1.63 40.52
C PHE A 9 4.49 2.35 39.17
N ARG A 10 5.63 2.79 38.60
CA ARG A 10 5.63 3.46 37.28
C ARG A 10 5.08 2.55 36.20
N ILE A 11 5.55 1.30 36.15
CA ILE A 11 5.10 0.31 35.18
C ILE A 11 3.61 0.01 35.34
N LYS A 12 3.14 -0.27 36.57
CA LYS A 12 1.72 -0.54 36.85
C LYS A 12 0.83 0.64 36.49
N MET A 13 1.31 1.87 36.67
CA MET A 13 0.58 3.07 36.23
C MET A 13 0.50 3.14 34.70
N ILE A 14 1.59 2.84 33.97
CA ILE A 14 1.57 2.80 32.50
C ILE A 14 0.58 1.74 32.01
N GLU A 15 0.61 0.53 32.59
CA GLU A 15 -0.34 -0.55 32.26
C GLU A 15 -1.80 -0.12 32.48
N ALA A 16 -2.09 0.58 33.59
CA ALA A 16 -3.43 1.08 33.89
C ALA A 16 -3.89 2.17 32.92
N LEU A 17 -2.95 3.02 32.46
CA LEU A 17 -3.23 4.11 31.51
C LEU A 17 -3.23 3.65 30.06
N ALA A 18 -2.57 2.53 29.73
CA ALA A 18 -2.33 2.09 28.36
C ALA A 18 -3.57 2.18 27.46
N PRO A 19 -4.77 1.71 27.85
CA PRO A 19 -5.97 1.81 26.98
C PRO A 19 -6.39 3.23 26.56
N LEU A 20 -5.87 4.27 27.23
CA LEU A 20 -6.17 5.68 27.01
C LEU A 20 -5.07 6.43 26.24
N LEU A 21 -3.92 5.80 26.01
CA LEU A 21 -2.77 6.42 25.36
C LEU A 21 -2.79 6.15 23.85
N SER A 22 -2.08 6.98 23.07
CA SER A 22 -1.72 6.62 21.70
C SER A 22 -0.55 5.63 21.71
N GLY A 23 -0.39 4.87 20.62
CA GLY A 23 0.71 3.91 20.47
C GLY A 23 2.10 4.51 20.69
N ASP A 24 2.45 5.58 19.98
CA ASP A 24 3.77 6.20 20.07
C ASP A 24 4.08 6.71 21.48
N PHE A 25 3.07 7.31 22.12
CA PHE A 25 3.23 7.81 23.48
C PHE A 25 3.40 6.67 24.49
N LEU A 26 2.68 5.56 24.31
CA LEU A 26 2.85 4.37 25.13
C LEU A 26 4.28 3.80 24.99
N VAL A 27 4.80 3.66 23.76
CA VAL A 27 6.16 3.15 23.53
C VAL A 27 7.19 4.03 24.23
N SER A 28 7.09 5.35 24.09
CA SER A 28 7.96 6.31 24.79
C SER A 28 7.88 6.17 26.32
N MET A 29 6.67 5.97 26.86
CA MET A 29 6.48 5.75 28.30
C MET A 29 7.12 4.44 28.78
N ILE A 30 6.94 3.34 28.04
CA ILE A 30 7.54 2.03 28.34
C ILE A 30 9.07 2.14 28.30
N HIS A 31 9.64 2.78 27.28
CA HIS A 31 11.09 3.02 27.16
C HIS A 31 11.64 3.80 28.36
N SER A 32 11.02 4.92 28.71
CA SER A 32 11.45 5.73 29.85
C SER A 32 11.37 4.98 31.19
N ALA A 33 10.34 4.14 31.37
CA ALA A 33 10.19 3.31 32.55
C ALA A 33 11.24 2.18 32.60
N TYR A 34 11.54 1.58 31.44
CA TYR A 34 12.58 0.57 31.29
C TYR A 34 13.94 1.12 31.71
N LEU A 35 14.36 2.25 31.12
CA LEU A 35 15.63 2.90 31.45
C LEU A 35 15.71 3.27 32.93
N TYR A 36 14.62 3.78 33.50
CA TYR A 36 14.56 4.11 34.93
C TYR A 36 14.75 2.88 35.82
N GLN A 37 14.07 1.78 35.53
CA GLN A 37 14.22 0.54 36.30
C GLN A 37 15.66 0.04 36.24
N ARG A 38 16.24 0.01 35.04
CA ARG A 38 17.60 -0.50 34.83
C ARG A 38 18.67 0.33 35.53
N ARG A 39 18.50 1.66 35.61
CA ARG A 39 19.38 2.54 36.40
C ARG A 39 19.32 2.24 37.90
N LYS A 40 18.18 1.76 38.41
CA LYS A 40 18.01 1.39 39.82
C LYS A 40 18.51 -0.01 40.14
N ASP A 41 18.23 -0.97 39.28
CA ASP A 41 18.60 -2.36 39.46
C ASP A 41 18.74 -3.06 38.10
N LYS A 42 19.98 -3.28 37.68
CA LYS A 42 20.31 -3.93 36.40
C LYS A 42 19.94 -5.42 36.38
N ALA A 43 19.86 -6.09 37.53
CA ALA A 43 19.59 -7.52 37.60
C ALA A 43 18.08 -7.84 37.51
N LYS A 44 17.22 -6.85 37.77
CA LYS A 44 15.78 -7.02 37.79
C LYS A 44 15.18 -6.90 36.40
N GLY A 45 14.59 -8.00 35.91
CA GLY A 45 13.91 -8.04 34.61
C GLY A 45 12.74 -7.06 34.50
N PHE A 46 12.49 -6.56 33.29
CA PHE A 46 11.34 -5.71 32.98
C PHE A 46 10.14 -6.59 32.62
N SER A 47 8.96 -6.28 33.18
CA SER A 47 7.71 -7.00 32.92
C SER A 47 6.61 -5.99 32.69
N PHE A 48 5.88 -6.13 31.60
CA PHE A 48 4.75 -5.27 31.24
C PHE A 48 3.56 -6.13 30.81
N ASP A 49 2.39 -5.86 31.38
CA ASP A 49 1.15 -6.55 31.04
C ASP A 49 0.63 -6.12 29.65
N ILE A 50 1.00 -6.88 28.64
CA ILE A 50 0.64 -6.61 27.24
C ILE A 50 -0.88 -6.76 26.98
N THR A 51 -1.64 -7.43 27.85
CA THR A 51 -3.10 -7.62 27.69
C THR A 51 -3.90 -6.31 27.75
N ARG A 52 -3.27 -5.24 28.25
CA ARG A 52 -3.85 -3.89 28.31
C ARG A 52 -3.67 -3.08 27.03
N THR A 53 -3.00 -3.64 26.02
CA THR A 53 -2.72 -2.96 24.75
C THR A 53 -3.74 -3.31 23.66
N ASN A 54 -3.71 -2.56 22.56
CA ASN A 54 -4.60 -2.73 21.41
C ASN A 54 -3.78 -2.72 20.12
N ASP A 55 -4.46 -2.82 18.97
CA ASP A 55 -3.80 -2.82 17.66
C ASP A 55 -2.94 -1.57 17.42
N ASP A 56 -3.39 -0.36 17.78
CA ASP A 56 -2.63 0.89 17.59
C ASP A 56 -1.29 0.84 18.34
N HIS A 57 -1.32 0.38 19.59
CA HIS A 57 -0.10 0.20 20.38
C HIS A 57 0.82 -0.84 19.76
N TYR A 58 0.26 -1.94 19.28
CA TYR A 58 1.04 -3.01 18.66
C TYR A 58 1.73 -2.54 17.37
N GLN A 59 1.04 -1.73 16.56
CA GLN A 59 1.61 -1.09 15.38
C GLN A 59 2.77 -0.16 15.74
N ALA A 60 2.61 0.65 16.79
CA ALA A 60 3.68 1.54 17.26
C ALA A 60 4.90 0.76 17.79
N LEU A 61 4.69 -0.39 18.44
CA LEU A 61 5.79 -1.26 18.89
C LEU A 61 6.59 -1.83 17.71
N ILE A 62 5.90 -2.33 16.68
CA ILE A 62 6.56 -2.81 15.45
C ILE A 62 7.28 -1.66 14.74
N HIS A 63 6.64 -0.50 14.63
CA HIS A 63 7.25 0.68 13.99
C HIS A 63 8.54 1.10 14.69
N TYR A 64 8.54 1.16 16.03
CA TYR A 64 9.73 1.46 16.81
C TYR A 64 10.85 0.44 16.55
N LEU A 65 10.52 -0.86 16.52
CA LEU A 65 11.49 -1.91 16.20
C LEU A 65 12.09 -1.70 14.80
N GLN A 66 11.26 -1.41 13.80
CA GLN A 66 11.71 -1.18 12.42
C GLN A 66 12.64 0.04 12.29
N GLU A 67 12.36 1.13 13.02
CA GLU A 67 13.22 2.31 13.06
C GLU A 67 14.58 2.00 13.69
N VAL A 68 14.59 1.38 14.87
CA VAL A 68 15.83 1.07 15.59
C VAL A 68 16.65 -0.01 14.88
N HIS A 69 16.00 -0.90 14.13
CA HIS A 69 16.66 -1.99 13.40
C HIS A 69 17.74 -1.50 12.43
N GLN A 70 17.60 -0.32 11.83
CA GLN A 70 18.57 0.21 10.86
C GLN A 70 19.93 0.54 11.49
N ASP A 71 19.95 1.00 12.75
CA ASP A 71 21.14 1.49 13.44
C ASP A 71 21.51 0.66 14.68
N ILE A 72 20.86 -0.48 14.90
CA ILE A 72 21.01 -1.29 16.13
C ILE A 72 22.45 -1.73 16.40
N GLY A 73 23.28 -1.89 15.36
CA GLY A 73 24.71 -2.21 15.51
C GLY A 73 25.51 -1.14 16.27
N ASN A 74 25.05 0.12 16.24
CA ASN A 74 25.66 1.26 16.92
C ASN A 74 24.93 1.64 18.22
N ALA A 75 23.81 0.99 18.53
CA ALA A 75 23.00 1.28 19.71
C ALA A 75 23.72 0.88 21.01
N ASP A 76 23.50 1.65 22.07
CA ASP A 76 24.09 1.36 23.38
C ASP A 76 23.52 0.07 24.01
N GLY A 77 24.20 -0.43 25.05
CA GLY A 77 23.79 -1.68 25.69
C GLY A 77 22.45 -1.60 26.44
N ASP A 78 21.96 -0.41 26.76
CA ASP A 78 20.66 -0.22 27.39
C ASP A 78 19.54 -0.33 26.34
N GLU A 79 19.74 0.27 25.18
CA GLU A 79 18.84 0.20 24.03
C GLU A 79 18.73 -1.22 23.47
N GLN A 80 19.85 -1.93 23.29
CA GLN A 80 19.80 -3.31 22.80
C GLN A 80 18.98 -4.25 23.71
N GLU A 81 19.02 -4.05 25.02
CA GLU A 81 18.24 -4.87 25.95
C GLU A 81 16.78 -4.40 26.05
N PHE A 82 16.50 -3.12 25.78
CA PHE A 82 15.13 -2.67 25.59
C PHE A 82 14.50 -3.32 24.37
N VAL A 83 15.21 -3.36 23.24
CA VAL A 83 14.77 -4.05 22.03
C VAL A 83 14.49 -5.53 22.29
N LYS A 84 15.34 -6.23 23.04
CA LYS A 84 15.06 -7.62 23.48
C LYS A 84 13.72 -7.73 24.22
N THR A 85 13.42 -6.77 25.09
CA THR A 85 12.15 -6.72 25.83
C THR A 85 10.97 -6.53 24.87
N LEU A 86 11.09 -5.63 23.89
CA LEU A 86 10.06 -5.40 22.89
C LEU A 86 9.81 -6.62 22.00
N LEU A 87 10.84 -7.35 21.58
CA LEU A 87 10.69 -8.59 20.81
C LEU A 87 9.85 -9.64 21.56
N LEU A 88 10.04 -9.75 22.88
CA LEU A 88 9.23 -10.64 23.72
C LEU A 88 7.78 -10.16 23.81
N LEU A 89 7.55 -8.85 24.01
CA LEU A 89 6.19 -8.29 24.02
C LEU A 89 5.46 -8.48 22.69
N VAL A 90 6.18 -8.40 21.55
CA VAL A 90 5.61 -8.67 20.22
C VAL A 90 5.15 -10.12 20.09
N SER A 91 5.94 -11.08 20.59
CA SER A 91 5.55 -12.49 20.66
C SER A 91 4.32 -12.71 21.55
N ASP A 92 4.29 -12.09 22.72
CA ASP A 92 3.20 -12.25 23.68
C ASP A 92 1.89 -11.68 23.11
N PHE A 93 1.93 -10.49 22.51
CA PHE A 93 0.77 -9.88 21.86
C PHE A 93 0.25 -10.77 20.72
N GLY A 94 1.14 -11.25 19.83
CA GLY A 94 0.76 -12.14 18.72
C GLY A 94 0.17 -13.48 19.18
N THR A 95 0.54 -13.94 20.37
CA THR A 95 -0.02 -15.15 20.99
C THR A 95 -1.43 -14.91 21.54
N ILE A 96 -1.65 -13.75 22.17
CA ILE A 96 -2.96 -13.37 22.74
C ILE A 96 -3.96 -12.97 21.64
N HIS A 97 -3.47 -12.41 20.54
CA HIS A 97 -4.25 -11.95 19.40
C HIS A 97 -3.88 -12.72 18.11
N PRO A 98 -4.40 -13.94 17.90
CA PRO A 98 -4.04 -14.81 16.78
C PRO A 98 -4.21 -14.20 15.38
N THR A 99 -5.14 -13.25 15.21
CA THR A 99 -5.32 -12.50 13.95
C THR A 99 -4.17 -11.54 13.64
N ARG A 100 -3.20 -11.40 14.55
CA ARG A 100 -1.98 -10.57 14.45
C ARG A 100 -0.71 -11.42 14.41
N PHE A 101 -0.87 -12.75 14.44
CA PHE A 101 0.22 -13.70 14.40
C PHE A 101 1.19 -13.46 13.23
N LEU A 102 0.67 -13.19 12.03
CA LEU A 102 1.50 -12.94 10.84
C LEU A 102 2.43 -11.74 11.01
N TRP A 103 1.97 -10.67 11.65
CA TRP A 103 2.77 -9.47 11.89
C TRP A 103 3.90 -9.76 12.88
N ALA A 104 3.58 -10.40 14.00
CA ALA A 104 4.57 -10.82 14.99
C ALA A 104 5.63 -11.73 14.36
N ARG A 105 5.16 -12.71 13.57
CA ARG A 105 6.02 -13.71 12.96
C ARG A 105 6.98 -13.10 11.94
N SER A 106 6.48 -12.21 11.08
CA SER A 106 7.29 -11.52 10.08
C SER A 106 8.36 -10.67 10.74
N GLU A 107 7.97 -9.86 11.73
CA GLU A 107 8.89 -8.99 12.46
C GLU A 107 10.00 -9.82 13.14
N LEU A 108 9.66 -10.83 13.93
CA LEU A 108 10.63 -11.66 14.65
C LEU A 108 11.58 -12.43 13.73
N ILE A 109 11.17 -12.75 12.51
CA ILE A 109 12.03 -13.40 11.51
C ILE A 109 12.95 -12.38 10.83
N GLY A 110 12.50 -11.14 10.61
CA GLY A 110 13.34 -10.05 10.13
C GLY A 110 14.59 -9.88 11.00
N TRP A 111 14.42 -9.81 12.33
CA TRP A 111 15.52 -9.77 13.27
C TRP A 111 16.44 -11.00 13.24
N GLN A 112 15.98 -12.17 12.77
CA GLN A 112 16.83 -13.35 12.63
C GLN A 112 17.67 -13.37 11.34
N LEU A 113 17.22 -12.67 10.30
CA LEU A 113 17.89 -12.65 8.99
C LEU A 113 18.90 -11.51 8.84
N SER A 114 18.82 -10.53 9.73
CA SER A 114 19.68 -9.35 9.75
C SER A 114 21.03 -9.59 10.41
N ASP A 115 22.01 -8.78 10.04
CA ASP A 115 23.33 -8.78 10.69
C ASP A 115 23.25 -7.97 11.99
N ILE A 116 22.93 -8.65 13.08
CA ILE A 116 22.69 -8.03 14.40
C ILE A 116 23.48 -8.74 15.51
N PRO A 117 23.67 -8.09 16.68
CA PRO A 117 24.30 -8.73 17.82
C PRO A 117 23.65 -10.08 18.19
N LYS A 118 24.50 -11.11 18.40
CA LYS A 118 24.07 -12.48 18.76
C LYS A 118 23.01 -12.56 19.88
N PRO A 119 23.07 -11.73 20.96
CA PRO A 119 22.03 -11.76 21.99
C PRO A 119 20.64 -11.33 21.49
N LEU A 120 20.55 -10.39 20.55
CA LEU A 120 19.29 -9.97 19.93
C LEU A 120 18.73 -11.07 19.03
N TYR A 121 19.58 -11.62 18.14
CA TYR A 121 19.23 -12.79 17.32
C TYR A 121 18.66 -13.92 18.17
N SER A 122 19.35 -14.27 19.26
CA SER A 122 18.94 -15.35 20.16
C SER A 122 17.60 -15.04 20.85
N THR A 123 17.31 -13.77 21.12
CA THR A 123 16.03 -13.35 21.73
C THR A 123 14.90 -13.40 20.71
N ALA A 124 15.12 -12.89 19.49
CA ALA A 124 14.17 -12.97 18.39
C ALA A 124 13.80 -14.43 18.08
N GLN A 125 14.80 -15.31 18.04
CA GLN A 125 14.59 -16.74 17.81
C GLN A 125 13.75 -17.39 18.94
N LYS A 126 14.04 -17.08 20.21
CA LYS A 126 13.25 -17.57 21.35
C LYS A 126 11.81 -17.06 21.31
N ALA A 127 11.63 -15.76 21.04
CA ALA A 127 10.32 -15.12 20.89
C ALA A 127 9.53 -15.76 19.74
N TYR A 128 10.17 -16.01 18.60
CA TYR A 128 9.55 -16.70 17.46
C TYR A 128 9.05 -18.10 17.85
N TYR A 129 9.87 -18.92 18.52
CA TYR A 129 9.42 -20.24 18.96
C TYR A 129 8.28 -20.19 19.99
N ALA A 130 8.32 -19.21 20.89
CA ALA A 130 7.24 -18.98 21.86
C ALA A 130 5.93 -18.61 21.15
N LEU A 131 5.98 -17.69 20.17
CA LEU A 131 4.85 -17.31 19.33
C LEU A 131 4.26 -18.51 18.57
N ILE A 132 5.09 -19.31 17.88
CA ILE A 132 4.62 -20.50 17.13
C ILE A 132 3.96 -21.49 18.08
N LYS A 133 4.57 -21.76 19.25
CA LYS A 133 4.02 -22.68 20.25
C LYS A 133 2.70 -22.18 20.81
N GLY A 134 2.62 -20.90 21.16
CA GLY A 134 1.41 -20.26 21.67
C GLY A 134 0.27 -20.31 20.65
N PHE A 135 0.56 -19.95 19.40
CA PHE A 135 -0.41 -20.00 18.30
C PHE A 135 -0.92 -21.42 18.02
N ARG A 136 -0.04 -22.42 17.93
CA ARG A 136 -0.44 -23.82 17.74
C ARG A 136 -1.22 -24.38 18.94
N SER A 137 -0.88 -23.95 20.16
CA SER A 137 -1.66 -24.31 21.35
C SER A 137 -3.07 -23.73 21.30
N TRP A 138 -3.22 -22.51 20.77
CA TRP A 138 -4.52 -21.86 20.60
C TRP A 138 -5.36 -22.47 19.47
N ILE A 139 -4.76 -22.72 18.30
CA ILE A 139 -5.43 -23.42 17.17
C ILE A 139 -5.92 -24.82 17.60
N GLY A 140 -5.13 -25.50 18.43
CA GLY A 140 -5.44 -26.82 18.97
C GLY A 140 -5.15 -27.96 17.99
N LYS A 141 -5.30 -29.19 18.50
CA LYS A 141 -5.01 -30.42 17.73
C LYS A 141 -6.15 -30.76 16.77
N SER A 142 -5.81 -31.42 15.67
CA SER A 142 -6.82 -32.01 14.77
C SER A 142 -7.44 -33.25 15.44
N ALA A 143 -8.78 -33.36 15.41
CA ALA A 143 -9.45 -34.58 15.82
C ALA A 143 -9.15 -35.71 14.82
N SER A 144 -8.98 -36.94 15.30
CA SER A 144 -8.75 -38.11 14.45
C SER A 144 -10.05 -38.76 13.94
N LEU A 145 -11.16 -38.51 14.65
CA LEU A 145 -12.46 -39.10 14.41
C LEU A 145 -13.55 -38.05 14.70
N THR A 146 -14.64 -38.07 13.93
CA THR A 146 -15.83 -37.26 14.16
C THR A 146 -17.07 -37.99 13.65
N VAL A 147 -18.26 -37.41 13.85
CA VAL A 147 -19.55 -37.98 13.45
C VAL A 147 -20.19 -37.08 12.40
N ASP A 148 -20.68 -37.67 11.32
CA ASP A 148 -21.40 -36.95 10.27
C ASP A 148 -22.77 -36.48 10.80
N PRO A 149 -23.05 -35.17 10.82
CA PRO A 149 -24.32 -34.66 11.35
C PRO A 149 -25.56 -35.16 10.59
N GLU A 150 -25.41 -35.55 9.32
CA GLU A 150 -26.51 -35.99 8.48
C GLU A 150 -26.78 -37.50 8.60
N SER A 151 -25.73 -38.32 8.57
CA SER A 151 -25.85 -39.78 8.59
C SER A 151 -25.69 -40.42 9.98
N GLY A 152 -25.07 -39.71 10.93
CA GLY A 152 -24.71 -40.25 12.25
C GLY A 152 -23.52 -41.21 12.22
N GLU A 153 -22.87 -41.42 11.07
CA GLU A 153 -21.72 -42.31 10.94
C GLU A 153 -20.42 -41.64 11.40
N GLU A 154 -19.57 -42.41 12.07
CA GLU A 154 -18.20 -41.99 12.37
C GLU A 154 -17.35 -41.93 11.09
N TYR A 155 -16.50 -40.91 10.99
CA TYR A 155 -15.54 -40.77 9.91
C TYR A 155 -14.24 -40.09 10.34
N SER A 156 -13.18 -40.33 9.57
CA SER A 156 -11.80 -39.92 9.82
C SER A 156 -11.24 -39.10 8.65
N TRP A 157 -9.98 -38.69 8.75
CA TRP A 157 -9.29 -38.02 7.64
C TRP A 157 -9.21 -38.87 6.36
N LYS A 158 -9.23 -40.21 6.48
CA LYS A 158 -9.21 -41.12 5.31
C LYS A 158 -10.49 -41.02 4.47
N ASP A 159 -11.60 -40.68 5.11
CA ASP A 159 -12.92 -40.61 4.46
C ASP A 159 -13.16 -39.25 3.80
N VAL A 160 -12.39 -38.22 4.18
CA VAL A 160 -12.51 -36.87 3.61
C VAL A 160 -11.48 -36.57 2.52
N VAL A 161 -10.31 -37.24 2.52
CA VAL A 161 -9.23 -36.98 1.56
C VAL A 161 -9.34 -37.88 0.33
N SER A 162 -9.36 -37.25 -0.84
CA SER A 162 -9.25 -37.90 -2.15
C SER A 162 -8.01 -37.39 -2.89
N PHE A 163 -7.28 -38.31 -3.52
CA PHE A 163 -6.11 -38.00 -4.33
C PHE A 163 -6.44 -38.09 -5.81
N ASP A 164 -5.93 -37.13 -6.57
CA ASP A 164 -5.97 -37.16 -8.02
C ASP A 164 -5.03 -38.25 -8.58
N GLU A 165 -5.30 -38.72 -9.79
CA GLU A 165 -4.55 -39.84 -10.41
C GLU A 165 -3.05 -39.55 -10.55
N ASN A 166 -2.70 -38.27 -10.66
CA ASN A 166 -1.32 -37.82 -10.81
C ASN A 166 -0.50 -37.83 -9.50
N VAL A 167 -1.10 -38.15 -8.35
CA VAL A 167 -0.40 -38.22 -7.06
C VAL A 167 0.13 -39.63 -6.81
N ARG A 168 1.46 -39.80 -6.83
CA ARG A 168 2.13 -41.09 -6.59
C ARG A 168 1.87 -41.64 -5.19
N GLN A 169 1.77 -42.96 -5.04
CA GLN A 169 1.47 -43.65 -3.77
C GLN A 169 2.38 -43.23 -2.60
N GLY A 170 3.69 -43.07 -2.86
CA GLY A 170 4.63 -42.62 -1.83
C GLY A 170 4.30 -41.22 -1.28
N HIS A 171 3.84 -40.32 -2.15
CA HIS A 171 3.40 -38.98 -1.76
C HIS A 171 2.04 -39.04 -1.03
N GLN A 172 1.10 -39.87 -1.49
CA GLN A 172 -0.18 -40.08 -0.81
C GLN A 172 0.04 -40.50 0.65
N ASN A 173 0.91 -41.48 0.88
CA ASN A 173 1.23 -41.97 2.22
C ASN A 173 1.83 -40.87 3.12
N ARG A 174 2.79 -40.09 2.59
CA ARG A 174 3.41 -38.96 3.31
C ARG A 174 2.38 -37.90 3.68
N LEU A 175 1.58 -37.46 2.70
CA LEU A 175 0.56 -36.42 2.90
C LEU A 175 -0.52 -36.88 3.88
N MET A 176 -1.04 -38.11 3.72
CA MET A 176 -2.02 -38.67 4.66
C MET A 176 -1.49 -38.74 6.08
N LYS A 177 -0.22 -39.15 6.26
CA LYS A 177 0.40 -39.19 7.59
C LYS A 177 0.42 -37.79 8.21
N SER A 178 0.88 -36.79 7.47
CA SER A 178 0.96 -35.42 7.96
C SER A 178 -0.39 -34.78 8.25
N ILE A 179 -1.42 -35.03 7.43
CA ILE A 179 -2.78 -34.55 7.67
C ILE A 179 -3.35 -35.15 8.96
N ASN A 180 -3.10 -36.43 9.22
CA ASN A 180 -3.57 -37.11 10.44
C ASN A 180 -2.84 -36.65 11.71
N GLU A 181 -1.53 -36.42 11.63
CA GLU A 181 -0.68 -36.21 12.81
C GLU A 181 -0.54 -34.73 13.19
N THR A 182 -0.94 -33.79 12.33
CA THR A 182 -0.67 -32.36 12.51
C THR A 182 -1.91 -31.47 12.43
N SER A 183 -1.75 -30.21 12.82
CA SER A 183 -2.73 -29.13 12.64
C SER A 183 -2.64 -28.44 11.28
N MET A 184 -1.91 -29.01 10.29
CA MET A 184 -1.54 -28.30 9.07
C MET A 184 -2.71 -27.70 8.28
N ILE A 185 -3.83 -28.43 8.20
CA ILE A 185 -5.04 -27.97 7.52
C ILE A 185 -5.68 -26.82 8.30
N ARG A 186 -5.84 -26.98 9.62
CA ARG A 186 -6.46 -25.96 10.50
C ARG A 186 -5.66 -24.66 10.48
N GLU A 187 -4.34 -24.79 10.65
CA GLU A 187 -3.38 -23.68 10.64
C GLU A 187 -3.41 -22.93 9.30
N SER A 188 -3.33 -23.66 8.18
CA SER A 188 -3.30 -23.06 6.85
C SER A 188 -4.62 -22.36 6.50
N ILE A 189 -5.77 -22.95 6.83
CA ILE A 189 -7.07 -22.30 6.57
C ILE A 189 -7.20 -21.01 7.38
N PHE A 190 -6.79 -21.03 8.65
CA PHE A 190 -6.83 -19.83 9.48
C PHE A 190 -5.99 -18.71 8.87
N LEU A 191 -4.76 -19.02 8.44
CA LEU A 191 -3.82 -18.03 7.93
C LEU A 191 -4.16 -17.50 6.52
N PHE A 192 -4.67 -18.35 5.63
CA PHE A 192 -4.92 -17.99 4.23
C PHE A 192 -6.36 -17.58 3.94
N SER A 193 -7.26 -17.75 4.90
CA SER A 193 -8.69 -17.42 4.75
C SER A 193 -9.09 -16.31 5.73
N LYS A 194 -10.40 -16.08 5.90
CA LYS A 194 -10.94 -15.05 6.81
C LYS A 194 -10.84 -15.45 8.29
N ASN A 195 -9.68 -15.98 8.73
CA ASN A 195 -9.42 -16.44 10.10
C ASN A 195 -10.40 -17.53 10.57
N TYR A 196 -10.84 -18.40 9.66
CA TYR A 196 -11.72 -19.52 10.00
C TYR A 196 -10.94 -20.62 10.71
N ILE A 197 -11.50 -21.13 11.80
CA ILE A 197 -11.02 -22.34 12.46
C ILE A 197 -11.85 -23.50 11.95
N VAL A 198 -11.24 -24.35 11.14
CA VAL A 198 -11.89 -25.54 10.56
C VAL A 198 -11.38 -26.78 11.28
N GLY A 199 -12.28 -27.68 11.64
CA GLY A 199 -12.01 -29.03 12.15
C GLY A 199 -12.45 -30.11 11.16
N LEU A 200 -12.20 -31.37 11.51
CA LEU A 200 -12.63 -32.52 10.68
C LEU A 200 -14.16 -32.57 10.51
N ASN A 201 -14.91 -32.20 11.56
CA ASN A 201 -16.37 -32.12 11.58
C ASN A 201 -16.95 -31.11 10.57
N ASP A 202 -16.17 -30.08 10.23
CA ASP A 202 -16.57 -29.04 9.27
C ASP A 202 -16.38 -29.49 7.81
N ILE A 203 -15.77 -30.65 7.58
CA ILE A 203 -15.41 -31.16 6.26
C ILE A 203 -16.25 -32.42 5.97
N PRO A 204 -17.06 -32.44 4.89
CA PRO A 204 -17.80 -33.63 4.51
C PRO A 204 -16.89 -34.74 3.97
N LYS A 205 -17.38 -35.99 3.91
CA LYS A 205 -16.70 -37.10 3.23
C LYS A 205 -16.37 -36.70 1.77
N GLY A 206 -15.17 -37.03 1.31
CA GLY A 206 -14.63 -36.57 0.02
C GLY A 206 -14.44 -35.04 -0.12
N GLY A 207 -14.50 -34.28 0.98
CA GLY A 207 -14.43 -32.82 0.96
C GLY A 207 -13.04 -32.23 0.67
N ILE A 208 -11.99 -33.05 0.66
CA ILE A 208 -10.62 -32.64 0.32
C ILE A 208 -10.16 -33.34 -0.96
N TRP A 209 -9.69 -32.54 -1.92
CA TRP A 209 -9.05 -33.02 -3.14
C TRP A 209 -7.59 -32.60 -3.20
N ILE A 210 -6.69 -33.54 -3.47
CA ILE A 210 -5.25 -33.29 -3.54
C ILE A 210 -4.72 -33.62 -4.93
N THR A 211 -4.14 -32.62 -5.59
CA THR A 211 -3.57 -32.73 -6.95
C THR A 211 -2.09 -32.37 -6.95
N HIS A 212 -1.27 -33.12 -7.68
CA HIS A 212 0.15 -32.79 -7.89
C HIS A 212 0.28 -31.67 -8.92
N LEU A 213 0.89 -30.54 -8.55
CA LEU A 213 1.14 -29.41 -9.44
C LEU A 213 2.46 -29.55 -10.20
N GLY A 214 3.45 -30.19 -9.60
CA GLY A 214 4.74 -30.45 -10.22
C GLY A 214 5.85 -30.74 -9.21
N THR A 215 7.01 -31.16 -9.73
CA THR A 215 8.22 -31.40 -8.95
C THR A 215 9.36 -30.62 -9.58
N ARG A 216 9.92 -29.66 -8.84
CA ARG A 216 11.03 -28.79 -9.27
C ARG A 216 11.85 -28.38 -8.05
N ASN A 217 13.12 -28.02 -8.25
CA ASN A 217 14.00 -27.52 -7.19
C ASN A 217 14.02 -28.40 -5.93
N ASN A 218 14.12 -29.73 -6.10
CA ASN A 218 14.06 -30.75 -5.04
C ASN A 218 12.84 -30.63 -4.11
N LYS A 219 11.69 -30.22 -4.66
CA LYS A 219 10.40 -30.14 -3.96
C LYS A 219 9.28 -30.67 -4.85
N SER A 220 8.33 -31.36 -4.24
CA SER A 220 7.06 -31.74 -4.87
C SER A 220 5.94 -30.87 -4.30
N VAL A 221 5.19 -30.23 -5.19
CA VAL A 221 4.18 -29.23 -4.86
C VAL A 221 2.78 -29.81 -5.10
N PHE A 222 1.92 -29.73 -4.09
CA PHE A 222 0.55 -30.26 -4.14
C PHE A 222 -0.45 -29.17 -3.83
N ARG A 223 -1.52 -29.09 -4.62
CA ARG A 223 -2.68 -28.28 -4.30
C ARG A 223 -3.64 -29.09 -3.45
N ILE A 224 -4.09 -28.53 -2.34
CA ILE A 224 -5.20 -29.06 -1.55
C ILE A 224 -6.41 -28.13 -1.74
N LEU A 225 -7.44 -28.64 -2.40
CA LEU A 225 -8.75 -28.02 -2.52
C LEU A 225 -9.65 -28.58 -1.42
N LEU A 226 -10.10 -27.73 -0.51
CA LEU A 226 -10.89 -28.15 0.66
C LEU A 226 -12.25 -27.47 0.63
N ARG A 227 -13.32 -28.26 0.60
CA ARG A 227 -14.69 -27.81 0.74
C ARG A 227 -15.16 -28.05 2.16
N THR A 228 -15.62 -27.00 2.81
CA THR A 228 -16.27 -27.09 4.12
C THR A 228 -17.79 -27.12 3.97
N ARG A 229 -18.49 -27.53 5.03
CA ARG A 229 -19.96 -27.48 5.11
C ARG A 229 -20.48 -26.03 5.15
N SER A 230 -19.81 -25.14 5.88
CA SER A 230 -20.33 -23.80 6.21
C SER A 230 -19.44 -22.63 5.83
N PHE A 231 -18.15 -22.85 5.54
CA PHE A 231 -17.16 -21.78 5.31
C PHE A 231 -16.72 -21.67 3.84
N GLY A 232 -17.39 -22.40 2.94
CA GLY A 232 -17.09 -22.39 1.51
C GLY A 232 -15.90 -23.27 1.14
N THR A 233 -15.18 -22.87 0.10
CA THR A 233 -14.05 -23.62 -0.45
C THR A 233 -12.74 -22.87 -0.24
N HIS A 234 -11.72 -23.60 0.19
CA HIS A 234 -10.38 -23.10 0.49
C HIS A 234 -9.36 -23.79 -0.41
N ASN A 235 -8.30 -23.07 -0.76
CA ASN A 235 -7.16 -23.61 -1.49
C ASN A 235 -5.89 -23.34 -0.71
N LEU A 236 -5.02 -24.32 -0.65
CA LEU A 236 -3.67 -24.18 -0.10
C LEU A 236 -2.70 -25.05 -0.88
N VAL A 237 -1.42 -24.76 -0.72
CA VAL A 237 -0.31 -25.52 -1.30
C VAL A 237 0.45 -26.23 -0.19
N VAL A 238 0.85 -27.47 -0.46
CA VAL A 238 1.77 -28.24 0.39
C VAL A 238 3.02 -28.53 -0.42
N ASN A 239 4.17 -28.18 0.15
CA ASN A 239 5.48 -28.47 -0.42
C ASN A 239 6.13 -29.60 0.35
N LEU A 240 6.37 -30.73 -0.31
CA LEU A 240 7.18 -31.83 0.22
C LEU A 240 8.64 -31.63 -0.20
N ASN A 241 9.54 -31.76 0.77
CA ASN A 241 10.97 -31.84 0.48
C ASN A 241 11.32 -33.16 -0.21
N GLU A 242 12.14 -33.09 -1.26
CA GLU A 242 12.63 -34.24 -2.04
C GLU A 242 14.16 -34.35 -2.04
N GLY A 243 14.88 -33.58 -1.21
CA GLY A 243 16.33 -33.73 -1.12
C GLY A 243 17.11 -32.59 -0.49
N TRP A 244 16.46 -31.50 -0.07
CA TRP A 244 17.14 -30.46 0.68
C TRP A 244 17.48 -30.91 2.10
N ASP A 245 18.59 -30.41 2.62
CA ASP A 245 18.91 -30.55 4.03
C ASP A 245 18.03 -29.64 4.91
N ARG A 246 18.16 -29.81 6.22
CA ARG A 246 17.38 -29.07 7.20
C ARG A 246 17.76 -27.59 7.27
N GLU A 247 19.02 -27.25 7.04
CA GLU A 247 19.51 -25.87 7.12
C GLU A 247 18.93 -25.03 5.99
N PHE A 248 18.96 -25.55 4.77
CA PHE A 248 18.34 -24.93 3.61
C PHE A 248 16.84 -24.71 3.82
N LEU A 249 16.11 -25.69 4.37
CA LEU A 249 14.67 -25.53 4.63
C LEU A 249 14.38 -24.51 5.73
N ASP A 250 15.19 -24.46 6.79
CA ASP A 250 15.05 -23.44 7.84
C ASP A 250 15.23 -22.03 7.25
N GLU A 251 16.27 -21.82 6.44
CA GLU A 251 16.48 -20.57 5.72
C GLU A 251 15.35 -20.26 4.72
N GLU A 252 14.93 -21.24 3.92
CA GLU A 252 13.84 -21.09 2.95
C GLU A 252 12.57 -20.58 3.63
N THR A 253 12.16 -21.22 4.73
CA THR A 253 10.92 -20.84 5.43
C THR A 253 11.02 -19.45 6.04
N LYS A 254 12.19 -19.05 6.56
CA LYS A 254 12.44 -17.68 7.04
C LYS A 254 12.28 -16.67 5.91
N TRP A 255 12.91 -16.90 4.75
CA TRP A 255 12.77 -16.02 3.61
C TRP A 255 11.32 -15.95 3.10
N LEU A 256 10.61 -17.09 3.00
CA LEU A 256 9.20 -17.10 2.60
C LEU A 256 8.32 -16.28 3.56
N ILE A 257 8.60 -16.32 4.87
CA ILE A 257 7.88 -15.51 5.85
C ILE A 257 8.10 -14.01 5.60
N THR A 258 9.35 -13.57 5.43
CA THR A 258 9.69 -12.15 5.20
C THR A 258 9.25 -11.64 3.81
N MET A 259 9.15 -12.54 2.83
CA MET A 259 8.70 -12.20 1.47
C MET A 259 7.17 -12.23 1.34
N GLY A 260 6.46 -12.85 2.30
CA GLY A 260 5.00 -12.90 2.37
C GLY A 260 4.37 -11.63 2.94
N SER A 261 3.14 -11.72 3.42
CA SER A 261 2.44 -10.59 4.05
C SER A 261 2.97 -10.33 5.46
N GLY A 262 3.55 -9.15 5.64
CA GLY A 262 4.03 -8.62 6.92
C GLY A 262 3.17 -7.48 7.45
N PHE A 263 3.77 -6.63 8.29
CA PHE A 263 3.13 -5.40 8.73
C PHE A 263 3.28 -4.32 7.65
N LYS A 264 2.18 -3.95 6.98
CA LYS A 264 2.13 -3.03 5.81
C LYS A 264 2.85 -3.51 4.54
N ASP A 265 3.47 -4.68 4.54
CA ASP A 265 4.14 -5.22 3.35
C ASP A 265 3.14 -5.82 2.35
N THR A 266 3.26 -5.43 1.09
CA THR A 266 2.67 -6.17 -0.03
C THR A 266 3.42 -7.50 -0.20
N PRO A 267 2.74 -8.66 -0.28
CA PRO A 267 3.45 -9.93 -0.44
C PRO A 267 4.11 -10.01 -1.82
N LEU A 268 5.35 -10.51 -1.87
CA LEU A 268 6.10 -10.78 -3.09
C LEU A 268 6.00 -12.25 -3.51
N VAL A 269 5.84 -13.15 -2.53
CA VAL A 269 5.58 -14.59 -2.71
C VAL A 269 4.24 -14.96 -2.07
N GLU A 270 3.85 -16.23 -2.20
CA GLU A 270 2.75 -16.85 -1.46
C GLU A 270 2.87 -16.58 0.05
N ASN A 271 1.74 -16.35 0.73
CA ASN A 271 1.79 -16.30 2.18
C ASN A 271 2.24 -17.64 2.76
N PHE A 272 3.23 -17.59 3.65
CA PHE A 272 3.73 -18.77 4.32
C PHE A 272 2.73 -19.27 5.39
N GLY A 273 2.49 -20.58 5.42
CA GLY A 273 1.63 -21.24 6.39
C GLY A 273 2.43 -21.71 7.59
N GLY A 274 2.64 -23.02 7.71
CA GLY A 274 3.45 -23.62 8.77
C GLY A 274 4.56 -24.51 8.21
N TYR A 275 5.57 -24.77 9.04
CA TYR A 275 6.63 -25.76 8.78
C TYR A 275 6.52 -26.93 9.77
N TRP A 276 6.64 -28.15 9.26
CA TRP A 276 6.67 -29.40 10.03
C TRP A 276 7.94 -30.19 9.65
N PRO A 277 9.09 -29.92 10.32
CA PRO A 277 10.37 -30.55 10.02
C PRO A 277 10.33 -32.08 10.08
N GLU A 278 9.57 -32.64 11.03
CA GLU A 278 9.38 -34.08 11.23
C GLU A 278 8.68 -34.77 10.05
N HIS A 279 7.93 -33.99 9.25
CA HIS A 279 7.28 -34.42 8.03
C HIS A 279 7.99 -33.92 6.76
N GLN A 280 9.06 -33.13 6.93
CA GLN A 280 9.79 -32.45 5.85
C GLN A 280 8.87 -31.73 4.87
N LEU A 281 7.89 -30.99 5.40
CA LEU A 281 6.94 -30.25 4.59
C LEU A 281 6.59 -28.90 5.19
N TYR A 282 6.14 -28.00 4.34
CA TYR A 282 5.54 -26.73 4.74
C TYR A 282 4.33 -26.39 3.86
N THR A 283 3.50 -25.46 4.32
CA THR A 283 2.30 -25.01 3.61
C THR A 283 2.43 -23.57 3.15
N GLU A 284 1.74 -23.24 2.05
CA GLU A 284 1.70 -21.91 1.43
C GLU A 284 0.29 -21.60 0.92
N GLU A 285 0.00 -20.31 0.74
CA GLU A 285 -1.20 -19.86 0.05
C GLU A 285 -1.20 -20.34 -1.41
N TYR A 286 -2.38 -20.71 -1.92
CA TYR A 286 -2.53 -20.99 -3.35
C TYR A 286 -2.80 -19.69 -4.12
N ILE A 287 -1.84 -19.24 -4.93
CA ILE A 287 -2.05 -18.11 -5.83
C ILE A 287 -2.79 -18.55 -7.09
N GLN A 288 -3.89 -17.87 -7.40
CA GLN A 288 -4.61 -18.06 -8.65
C GLN A 288 -3.89 -17.37 -9.80
N GLY A 289 -3.70 -18.11 -10.89
CA GLY A 289 -3.11 -17.57 -12.12
C GLY A 289 -2.26 -18.61 -12.83
N GLU A 290 -1.78 -18.22 -14.00
CA GLU A 290 -0.75 -18.96 -14.72
C GLU A 290 0.54 -18.14 -14.73
N THR A 291 1.67 -18.82 -14.94
CA THR A 291 2.96 -18.14 -15.06
C THR A 291 2.98 -17.26 -16.32
N LEU A 292 3.77 -16.19 -16.32
CA LEU A 292 3.95 -15.35 -17.51
C LEU A 292 4.45 -16.18 -18.70
N ALA A 293 5.34 -17.14 -18.47
CA ALA A 293 5.79 -18.06 -19.52
C ALA A 293 4.63 -18.85 -20.15
N THR A 294 3.69 -19.34 -19.34
CA THR A 294 2.51 -20.07 -19.81
C THR A 294 1.58 -19.16 -20.61
N TYR A 295 1.36 -17.93 -20.12
CA TYR A 295 0.56 -16.92 -20.79
C TYR A 295 1.14 -16.56 -22.17
N LEU A 296 2.45 -16.28 -22.25
CA LEU A 296 3.14 -15.97 -23.51
C LEU A 296 3.09 -17.16 -24.47
N LYS A 297 3.28 -18.38 -23.98
CA LYS A 297 3.19 -19.60 -24.78
C LYS A 297 1.80 -19.77 -25.41
N ARG A 298 0.74 -19.58 -24.64
CA ARG A 298 -0.65 -19.67 -25.15
C ARG A 298 -0.92 -18.64 -26.24
N ASN A 299 -0.33 -17.46 -26.13
CA ASN A 299 -0.55 -16.35 -27.05
C ASN A 299 0.52 -16.23 -28.15
N LYS A 300 1.38 -17.24 -28.34
CA LYS A 300 2.50 -17.19 -29.30
C LYS A 300 2.07 -16.86 -30.74
N LYS A 301 0.87 -17.26 -31.16
CA LYS A 301 0.32 -16.92 -32.49
C LYS A 301 0.01 -15.42 -32.58
N ASP A 302 -0.68 -14.89 -31.57
CA ASP A 302 -1.06 -13.47 -31.49
C ASP A 302 0.16 -12.55 -31.36
N ILE A 303 1.24 -13.00 -30.72
CA ILE A 303 2.50 -12.24 -30.62
C ILE A 303 3.17 -12.07 -31.99
N ARG A 304 3.03 -13.05 -32.89
CA ARG A 304 3.63 -13.02 -34.24
C ARG A 304 2.79 -12.25 -35.26
N ASP A 305 1.58 -11.85 -34.88
CA ASP A 305 0.64 -11.17 -35.76
C ASP A 305 1.03 -9.68 -35.87
N GLU A 306 1.48 -9.28 -37.06
CA GLU A 306 1.94 -7.91 -37.33
C GLU A 306 0.84 -6.85 -37.08
N ALA A 307 -0.44 -7.23 -37.23
CA ALA A 307 -1.56 -6.32 -36.95
C ALA A 307 -1.76 -6.05 -35.44
N LYS A 308 -1.10 -6.81 -34.56
CA LYS A 308 -1.25 -6.73 -33.09
C LYS A 308 0.02 -6.26 -32.39
N VAL A 309 1.02 -5.78 -33.13
CA VAL A 309 2.32 -5.35 -32.60
C VAL A 309 2.15 -4.34 -31.47
N ASP A 310 1.42 -3.24 -31.69
CA ASP A 310 1.23 -2.18 -30.69
C ASP A 310 0.59 -2.67 -29.38
N ARG A 311 -0.29 -3.66 -29.48
CA ARG A 311 -0.92 -4.29 -28.31
C ARG A 311 0.08 -5.12 -27.53
N TRP A 312 0.88 -5.92 -28.23
CA TRP A 312 1.86 -6.81 -27.60
C TRP A 312 3.07 -6.08 -27.07
N GLN A 313 3.54 -5.02 -27.71
CA GLN A 313 4.64 -4.22 -27.16
C GLN A 313 4.24 -3.52 -25.87
N MET A 314 3.02 -3.00 -25.76
CA MET A 314 2.53 -2.43 -24.49
C MET A 314 2.37 -3.46 -23.38
N ARG A 315 1.85 -4.65 -23.73
CA ARG A 315 1.76 -5.76 -22.77
C ARG A 315 3.15 -6.20 -22.33
N TRP A 316 4.08 -6.26 -23.26
CA TRP A 316 5.46 -6.64 -22.99
C TRP A 316 6.15 -5.62 -22.11
N LEU A 317 6.00 -4.31 -22.37
CA LEU A 317 6.46 -3.24 -21.49
C LEU A 317 5.91 -3.41 -20.07
N HIS A 318 4.62 -3.73 -19.91
CA HIS A 318 4.02 -4.00 -18.60
C HIS A 318 4.68 -5.23 -17.93
N PHE A 319 4.86 -6.32 -18.67
CA PHE A 319 5.46 -7.54 -18.13
C PHE A 319 6.96 -7.37 -17.78
N ILE A 320 7.71 -6.62 -18.59
CA ILE A 320 9.10 -6.25 -18.30
C ILE A 320 9.14 -5.50 -16.96
N TRP A 321 8.37 -4.43 -16.84
CA TRP A 321 8.41 -3.53 -15.69
C TRP A 321 8.07 -4.25 -14.38
N ASN A 322 6.98 -5.01 -14.35
CA ASN A 322 6.59 -5.75 -13.14
C ASN A 322 7.55 -6.89 -12.81
N GLY A 323 8.06 -7.60 -13.83
CA GLY A 323 8.99 -8.70 -13.61
C GLY A 323 10.31 -8.22 -13.01
N ILE A 324 10.88 -7.14 -13.57
CA ILE A 324 12.08 -6.52 -13.03
C ILE A 324 11.81 -6.01 -11.61
N GLN A 325 10.70 -5.29 -11.39
CA GLN A 325 10.37 -4.77 -10.07
C GLN A 325 10.28 -5.90 -9.03
N ALA A 326 9.66 -7.03 -9.36
CA ALA A 326 9.58 -8.17 -8.46
C ALA A 326 10.95 -8.79 -8.13
N TYR A 327 11.85 -8.92 -9.12
CA TYR A 327 13.21 -9.41 -8.86
C TYR A 327 14.07 -8.42 -8.07
N GLN A 328 13.93 -7.13 -8.34
CA GLN A 328 14.60 -6.06 -7.59
C GLN A 328 14.08 -6.00 -6.15
N GLU A 329 12.78 -6.20 -5.94
CA GLU A 329 12.17 -6.24 -4.61
C GLU A 329 12.66 -7.45 -3.81
N PHE A 330 12.78 -8.62 -4.45
CA PHE A 330 13.42 -9.79 -3.83
C PHE A 330 14.85 -9.47 -3.40
N TRP A 331 15.65 -8.92 -4.30
CA TRP A 331 17.04 -8.58 -4.03
C TRP A 331 17.16 -7.58 -2.87
N ASN A 332 16.34 -6.53 -2.85
CA ASN A 332 16.25 -5.55 -1.76
C ASN A 332 15.93 -6.21 -0.41
N ARG A 333 14.88 -7.05 -0.36
CA ARG A 333 14.47 -7.74 0.87
C ARG A 333 15.50 -8.74 1.40
N THR A 334 16.49 -9.13 0.59
CA THR A 334 17.64 -9.94 1.04
C THR A 334 18.87 -9.10 1.39
N TYR A 335 18.69 -7.79 1.63
CA TYR A 335 19.77 -6.84 1.89
C TYR A 335 20.84 -6.87 0.80
N PHE A 336 20.39 -7.00 -0.45
CA PHE A 336 21.22 -7.07 -1.65
C PHE A 336 22.16 -8.28 -1.73
N LYS A 337 21.96 -9.31 -0.90
CA LYS A 337 22.85 -10.49 -0.85
C LYS A 337 22.47 -11.57 -1.87
N LEU A 338 21.18 -11.80 -2.08
CA LEU A 338 20.68 -12.93 -2.87
C LEU A 338 19.84 -12.46 -4.05
N SER A 339 19.95 -13.15 -5.17
CA SER A 339 19.10 -12.93 -6.35
C SER A 339 18.60 -14.25 -6.92
N ILE A 340 17.44 -14.23 -7.58
CA ILE A 340 16.91 -15.40 -8.28
C ILE A 340 17.59 -15.47 -9.65
N GLN A 341 18.36 -16.55 -9.88
CA GLN A 341 19.18 -16.68 -11.08
C GLN A 341 18.96 -18.03 -11.78
N PRO A 342 18.63 -18.02 -13.10
CA PRO A 342 18.34 -16.85 -13.92
C PRO A 342 16.95 -16.26 -13.60
N PRO A 343 16.74 -14.94 -13.76
CA PRO A 343 15.40 -14.35 -13.75
C PRO A 343 14.64 -14.81 -15.01
N THR A 344 13.40 -15.30 -14.86
CA THR A 344 12.64 -15.90 -15.97
C THR A 344 11.13 -15.68 -15.85
N PRO A 345 10.39 -15.59 -16.98
CA PRO A 345 8.93 -15.56 -16.96
C PRO A 345 8.25 -16.79 -16.34
N ASP A 346 8.98 -17.90 -16.16
CA ASP A 346 8.47 -19.14 -15.56
C ASP A 346 8.24 -19.01 -14.05
N ASN A 347 8.89 -18.04 -13.40
CA ASN A 347 8.81 -17.83 -11.96
C ASN A 347 7.92 -16.66 -11.55
N LEU A 348 7.17 -16.08 -12.50
CA LEU A 348 6.37 -14.87 -12.29
C LEU A 348 4.90 -15.12 -12.62
N ILE A 349 4.01 -14.68 -11.74
CA ILE A 349 2.59 -14.46 -12.03
C ILE A 349 2.40 -12.95 -12.08
N ILE A 350 2.03 -12.43 -13.24
CA ILE A 350 1.80 -10.98 -13.45
C ILE A 350 0.33 -10.78 -13.86
N PRO A 351 -0.42 -9.85 -13.22
CA PRO A 351 -1.75 -9.48 -13.67
C PRO A 351 -1.76 -9.09 -15.14
N GLN A 352 -2.79 -9.49 -15.88
CA GLN A 352 -2.86 -9.22 -17.34
C GLN A 352 -3.13 -7.75 -17.69
N HIS A 353 -3.71 -7.00 -16.76
CA HIS A 353 -4.06 -5.59 -16.95
C HIS A 353 -3.07 -4.71 -16.19
N ASP A 354 -2.61 -3.64 -16.82
CA ASP A 354 -1.53 -2.80 -16.33
C ASP A 354 -1.88 -1.92 -15.12
N TYR A 355 -3.17 -1.63 -14.90
CA TYR A 355 -3.71 -0.98 -13.70
C TYR A 355 -3.89 -1.93 -12.50
N LYS A 356 -3.76 -3.26 -12.69
CA LYS A 356 -3.85 -4.23 -11.60
C LYS A 356 -2.47 -4.42 -10.94
N THR A 357 -2.46 -4.42 -9.61
CA THR A 357 -1.31 -4.82 -8.79
C THR A 357 -1.37 -6.31 -8.46
N GLY A 358 -0.31 -6.85 -7.87
CA GLY A 358 -0.28 -8.25 -7.42
C GLY A 358 0.66 -9.16 -8.19
N THR A 359 1.79 -8.64 -8.67
CA THR A 359 2.87 -9.48 -9.21
C THR A 359 3.45 -10.37 -8.12
N ARG A 360 3.72 -11.64 -8.43
CA ARG A 360 4.20 -12.64 -7.45
C ARG A 360 5.31 -13.50 -8.04
N LEU A 361 6.28 -13.86 -7.19
CA LEU A 361 7.27 -14.89 -7.44
C LEU A 361 6.73 -16.24 -6.94
N ILE A 362 6.86 -17.29 -7.74
CA ILE A 362 6.32 -18.63 -7.44
C ILE A 362 7.31 -19.46 -6.60
N SER A 363 8.60 -19.18 -6.71
CA SER A 363 9.64 -19.90 -5.99
C SER A 363 10.86 -19.03 -5.77
N ILE A 364 11.42 -19.09 -4.56
CA ILE A 364 12.70 -18.46 -4.21
C ILE A 364 13.82 -19.48 -4.01
N SER A 365 13.55 -20.77 -4.25
CA SER A 365 14.50 -21.84 -3.99
C SER A 365 15.69 -21.83 -4.97
N GLY A 366 15.54 -21.17 -6.12
CA GLY A 366 16.62 -20.96 -7.10
C GLY A 366 17.52 -19.76 -6.78
N ARG A 367 17.40 -19.15 -5.60
CA ARG A 367 18.21 -17.99 -5.20
C ARG A 367 19.70 -18.36 -5.07
N LYS A 368 20.56 -17.42 -5.41
CA LYS A 368 22.01 -17.52 -5.28
C LYS A 368 22.59 -16.19 -4.79
N PRO A 369 23.75 -16.20 -4.11
CA PRO A 369 24.50 -14.98 -3.85
C PRO A 369 24.77 -14.21 -5.15
N ILE A 370 24.66 -12.89 -5.10
CA ILE A 370 25.08 -12.07 -6.23
C ILE A 370 26.61 -12.08 -6.34
N VAL A 371 27.11 -12.06 -7.57
CA VAL A 371 28.54 -11.92 -7.86
C VAL A 371 28.92 -10.44 -7.83
N SER A 372 28.11 -9.59 -8.46
CA SER A 372 28.26 -8.13 -8.49
C SER A 372 26.92 -7.47 -8.85
N ILE A 373 26.80 -6.15 -8.62
CA ILE A 373 25.61 -5.37 -9.01
C ILE A 373 25.48 -5.36 -10.53
N ALA A 374 26.57 -5.16 -11.26
CA ALA A 374 26.58 -5.17 -12.72
C ALA A 374 26.13 -6.52 -13.31
N GLU A 375 26.55 -7.67 -12.75
CA GLU A 375 26.06 -8.97 -13.21
C GLU A 375 24.57 -9.16 -12.93
N HIS A 376 24.10 -8.71 -11.77
CA HIS A 376 22.69 -8.76 -11.42
C HIS A 376 21.83 -7.98 -12.43
N PHE A 377 22.18 -6.72 -12.70
CA PHE A 377 21.46 -5.88 -13.68
C PHE A 377 21.53 -6.45 -15.10
N LEU A 378 22.70 -6.96 -15.51
CA LEU A 378 22.84 -7.63 -16.79
C LEU A 378 21.94 -8.86 -16.94
N SER A 379 21.77 -9.66 -15.88
CA SER A 379 20.90 -10.83 -15.94
C SER A 379 19.43 -10.45 -16.16
N LEU A 380 18.97 -9.33 -15.59
CA LEU A 380 17.61 -8.82 -15.81
C LEU A 380 17.39 -8.42 -17.28
N TYR A 381 18.37 -7.78 -17.90
CA TYR A 381 18.27 -7.43 -19.32
C TYR A 381 18.41 -8.66 -20.22
N THR A 382 19.48 -9.44 -20.02
CA THR A 382 19.84 -10.53 -20.94
C THR A 382 18.97 -11.77 -20.75
N ASP A 383 18.84 -12.28 -19.52
CA ASP A 383 18.16 -13.55 -19.25
C ASP A 383 16.64 -13.39 -19.18
N TYR A 384 16.14 -12.24 -18.68
CA TYR A 384 14.69 -12.01 -18.60
C TYR A 384 14.11 -11.35 -19.85
N ILE A 385 14.66 -10.23 -20.33
CA ILE A 385 14.12 -9.53 -21.51
C ILE A 385 14.53 -10.23 -22.80
N VAL A 386 15.83 -10.24 -23.11
CA VAL A 386 16.33 -10.66 -24.43
C VAL A 386 16.03 -12.14 -24.73
N GLN A 387 16.27 -13.06 -23.78
CA GLN A 387 15.95 -14.47 -24.00
C GLN A 387 14.44 -14.72 -24.19
N THR A 388 13.58 -13.92 -23.54
CA THR A 388 12.12 -14.03 -23.73
C THR A 388 11.72 -13.59 -25.14
N GLU A 389 12.28 -12.48 -25.63
CA GLU A 389 12.05 -11.99 -27.00
C GLU A 389 12.53 -13.00 -28.06
N GLN A 390 13.69 -13.61 -27.84
CA GLN A 390 14.20 -14.69 -28.71
C GLN A 390 13.25 -15.90 -28.75
N LYS A 391 12.65 -16.26 -27.61
CA LYS A 391 11.69 -17.37 -27.51
C LYS A 391 10.34 -17.06 -28.16
N TYR A 392 9.94 -15.78 -28.18
CA TYR A 392 8.67 -15.29 -28.73
C TYR A 392 8.88 -14.19 -29.77
N PRO A 393 9.29 -14.55 -31.01
CA PRO A 393 9.46 -13.59 -32.09
C PRO A 393 8.17 -12.77 -32.31
N GLY A 394 8.32 -11.44 -32.33
CA GLY A 394 7.22 -10.48 -32.34
C GLY A 394 7.18 -9.59 -31.10
N LEU A 395 7.78 -10.01 -29.98
CA LEU A 395 8.05 -9.14 -28.84
C LEU A 395 9.33 -8.34 -29.06
N ASN A 396 9.28 -7.04 -28.77
CA ASN A 396 10.42 -6.14 -28.74
C ASN A 396 10.22 -5.12 -27.62
N HIS A 397 11.20 -4.97 -26.75
CA HIS A 397 11.15 -4.00 -25.67
C HIS A 397 11.05 -2.58 -26.23
N MET A 398 9.99 -1.86 -25.84
CA MET A 398 9.75 -0.47 -26.27
C MET A 398 10.71 0.52 -25.59
N SER A 399 11.32 0.10 -24.49
CA SER A 399 12.27 0.87 -23.70
C SER A 399 13.30 -0.07 -23.13
N ASP A 400 14.51 0.44 -22.97
CA ASP A 400 15.71 -0.36 -22.79
C ASP A 400 16.12 -0.28 -21.30
N TRP A 401 17.22 0.39 -20.93
CA TRP A 401 17.67 0.42 -19.53
C TRP A 401 16.84 1.32 -18.61
N GLU A 402 16.15 2.32 -19.14
CA GLU A 402 15.39 3.29 -18.35
C GLU A 402 14.26 2.60 -17.56
N VAL A 403 13.64 1.56 -18.12
CA VAL A 403 12.62 0.76 -17.42
C VAL A 403 13.24 -0.04 -16.28
N ILE A 404 14.43 -0.62 -16.50
CA ILE A 404 15.15 -1.35 -15.45
C ILE A 404 15.47 -0.40 -14.30
N PHE A 405 16.07 0.75 -14.60
CA PHE A 405 16.41 1.75 -13.58
C PHE A 405 15.17 2.25 -12.84
N THR A 406 14.10 2.59 -13.56
CA THR A 406 12.86 3.05 -12.92
C THR A 406 12.24 1.96 -12.04
N ALA A 407 12.20 0.71 -12.51
CA ALA A 407 11.72 -0.41 -11.71
C ALA A 407 12.59 -0.65 -10.46
N THR A 408 13.91 -0.44 -10.55
CA THR A 408 14.82 -0.45 -9.39
C THR A 408 14.44 0.64 -8.39
N LEU A 409 14.26 1.89 -8.84
CA LEU A 409 13.85 3.00 -7.96
C LEU A 409 12.51 2.70 -7.28
N GLN A 410 11.58 2.07 -7.99
CA GLN A 410 10.27 1.70 -7.43
C GLN A 410 10.35 0.55 -6.42
N ALA A 411 11.24 -0.41 -6.63
CA ALA A 411 11.42 -1.55 -5.73
C ALA A 411 12.23 -1.18 -4.46
N LEU A 412 13.21 -0.29 -4.60
CA LEU A 412 14.17 0.07 -3.53
C LEU A 412 13.84 1.41 -2.86
N LYS A 413 12.83 2.16 -3.34
CA LYS A 413 12.62 3.58 -3.03
C LYS A 413 13.69 4.47 -3.67
N VAL A 414 13.38 5.76 -3.82
CA VAL A 414 14.20 6.70 -4.61
C VAL A 414 15.61 6.86 -4.08
N ALA A 415 15.78 7.07 -2.76
CA ALA A 415 17.10 7.33 -2.17
C ALA A 415 18.04 6.13 -2.36
N GLN A 416 17.64 4.97 -1.85
CA GLN A 416 18.42 3.74 -1.95
C GLN A 416 18.59 3.26 -3.40
N GLY A 417 17.58 3.45 -4.26
CA GLY A 417 17.68 3.16 -5.69
C GLY A 417 18.76 4.00 -6.38
N LYS A 418 18.88 5.29 -6.06
CA LYS A 418 19.96 6.15 -6.56
C LYS A 418 21.33 5.68 -6.08
N ASP A 419 21.46 5.38 -4.79
CA ASP A 419 22.73 4.89 -4.23
C ASP A 419 23.20 3.61 -4.92
N ILE A 420 22.28 2.67 -5.22
CA ILE A 420 22.58 1.46 -5.98
C ILE A 420 22.98 1.76 -7.42
N LEU A 421 22.32 2.70 -8.10
CA LEU A 421 22.72 3.10 -9.44
C LEU A 421 24.10 3.75 -9.45
N ASP A 422 24.43 4.54 -8.43
CA ASP A 422 25.76 5.12 -8.28
C ASP A 422 26.83 4.04 -8.02
N GLN A 423 26.52 3.03 -7.20
CA GLN A 423 27.39 1.87 -7.01
C GLN A 423 27.57 1.06 -8.30
N LEU A 424 26.49 0.90 -9.09
CA LEU A 424 26.55 0.25 -10.39
C LEU A 424 27.53 0.97 -11.32
N LYS A 425 27.54 2.31 -11.35
CA LYS A 425 28.51 3.09 -12.15
C LYS A 425 29.96 2.73 -11.82
N LEU A 426 30.28 2.58 -10.53
CA LEU A 426 31.62 2.22 -10.07
C LEU A 426 32.06 0.84 -10.61
N GLU A 427 31.14 -0.12 -10.69
CA GLU A 427 31.43 -1.46 -11.21
C GLU A 427 31.57 -1.49 -12.74
N LEU A 428 30.90 -0.61 -13.48
CA LEU A 428 30.92 -0.59 -14.95
C LEU A 428 32.32 -0.32 -15.53
N ASP A 429 33.22 0.30 -14.77
CA ASP A 429 34.58 0.58 -15.20
C ASP A 429 35.56 -0.58 -14.99
N SER A 430 35.16 -1.63 -14.27
CA SER A 430 35.98 -2.81 -14.00
C SER A 430 36.04 -3.80 -15.18
N LYS A 431 37.24 -4.35 -15.49
CA LYS A 431 37.38 -5.51 -16.39
C LYS A 431 37.14 -6.77 -15.55
N PRO A 432 36.32 -7.77 -15.97
CA PRO A 432 35.91 -8.12 -17.35
C PRO A 432 34.50 -7.68 -17.78
N ILE A 433 33.66 -7.17 -16.88
CA ILE A 433 32.22 -6.94 -17.14
C ILE A 433 31.95 -5.76 -18.09
N LYS A 434 32.86 -4.78 -18.10
CA LYS A 434 32.79 -3.57 -18.93
C LYS A 434 32.43 -3.82 -20.40
N LYS A 435 33.01 -4.86 -21.03
CA LYS A 435 32.73 -5.17 -22.44
C LYS A 435 31.28 -5.64 -22.64
N LYS A 436 30.78 -6.48 -21.72
CA LYS A 436 29.42 -7.01 -21.76
C LYS A 436 28.39 -5.90 -21.54
N CYS A 437 28.59 -5.06 -20.53
CA CYS A 437 27.71 -3.89 -20.27
C CYS A 437 27.66 -2.93 -21.46
N LYS A 438 28.81 -2.58 -22.04
CA LYS A 438 28.85 -1.71 -23.23
C LYS A 438 28.12 -2.33 -24.42
N SER A 439 28.25 -3.64 -24.63
CA SER A 439 27.57 -4.31 -25.74
C SER A 439 26.05 -4.36 -25.60
N THR A 440 25.52 -4.25 -24.39
CA THR A 440 24.08 -4.20 -24.11
C THR A 440 23.55 -2.77 -23.96
N GLY A 441 24.38 -1.73 -24.14
CA GLY A 441 23.96 -0.33 -23.98
C GLY A 441 23.89 0.17 -22.54
N LEU A 442 24.43 -0.59 -21.57
CA LEU A 442 24.56 -0.17 -20.17
C LEU A 442 25.88 0.61 -19.99
N THR A 443 25.78 1.93 -19.87
CA THR A 443 26.94 2.82 -19.73
C THR A 443 26.75 3.82 -18.58
N ILE A 444 27.86 4.40 -18.13
CA ILE A 444 27.86 5.41 -17.06
C ILE A 444 27.09 6.65 -17.52
N GLU A 445 27.30 7.10 -18.76
CA GLU A 445 26.63 8.28 -19.31
C GLU A 445 25.11 8.12 -19.33
N ARG A 446 24.63 6.89 -19.60
CA ARG A 446 23.21 6.59 -19.60
C ARG A 446 22.59 6.63 -18.20
N ILE A 447 23.31 6.11 -17.19
CA ILE A 447 22.88 6.20 -15.80
C ILE A 447 22.88 7.67 -15.34
N ASP A 448 23.91 8.44 -15.66
CA ASP A 448 23.99 9.87 -15.30
C ASP A 448 22.87 10.67 -15.98
N GLN A 449 22.58 10.41 -17.25
CA GLN A 449 21.44 11.03 -17.95
C GLN A 449 20.11 10.69 -17.26
N PHE A 450 19.89 9.41 -16.92
CA PHE A 450 18.71 8.98 -16.20
C PHE A 450 18.58 9.67 -14.84
N LEU A 451 19.64 9.71 -14.03
CA LEU A 451 19.63 10.36 -12.72
C LEU A 451 19.35 11.87 -12.83
N ASN A 452 19.94 12.54 -13.81
CA ASN A 452 19.69 13.95 -14.11
C ASN A 452 18.22 14.20 -14.50
N ASP A 453 17.62 13.31 -15.28
CA ASP A 453 16.20 13.41 -15.66
C ASP A 453 15.28 13.20 -14.46
N ILE A 454 15.63 12.28 -13.56
CA ILE A 454 14.91 12.08 -12.29
C ILE A 454 15.01 13.30 -11.38
N ASP A 455 16.13 14.03 -11.40
CA ASP A 455 16.26 15.25 -10.59
C ASP A 455 15.48 16.44 -11.15
N LYS A 456 15.37 16.53 -12.48
CA LYS A 456 14.63 17.59 -13.15
C LYS A 456 13.12 17.35 -13.19
N PHE A 457 12.73 16.12 -13.50
CA PHE A 457 11.34 15.76 -13.77
C PHE A 457 10.75 14.87 -12.68
N GLY A 458 11.53 14.34 -11.73
CA GLY A 458 11.05 13.35 -10.79
C GLY A 458 10.91 11.96 -11.43
N VAL A 459 10.39 11.01 -10.66
CA VAL A 459 10.27 9.61 -11.09
C VAL A 459 9.05 9.42 -11.98
N LEU A 460 9.28 8.82 -13.15
CA LEU A 460 8.23 8.44 -14.06
C LEU A 460 7.70 7.04 -13.74
N THR A 461 6.82 6.93 -12.74
CA THR A 461 6.34 5.63 -12.27
C THR A 461 5.51 4.90 -13.33
N LYS A 462 5.54 3.56 -13.30
CA LYS A 462 4.72 2.71 -14.18
C LYS A 462 3.25 3.15 -14.26
N PRO A 463 2.52 3.39 -13.15
CA PRO A 463 1.11 3.80 -13.23
C PRO A 463 0.92 5.09 -14.02
N VAL A 464 1.80 6.09 -13.85
CA VAL A 464 1.76 7.34 -14.61
C VAL A 464 1.98 7.07 -16.10
N VAL A 465 3.01 6.29 -16.46
CA VAL A 465 3.30 5.95 -17.87
C VAL A 465 2.10 5.30 -18.54
N PHE A 466 1.53 4.25 -17.92
CA PHE A 466 0.43 3.51 -18.52
C PHE A 466 -0.87 4.32 -18.57
N ALA A 467 -1.16 5.11 -17.53
CA ALA A 467 -2.30 6.03 -17.54
C ALA A 467 -2.16 7.06 -18.67
N SER A 468 -1.00 7.70 -18.81
CA SER A 468 -0.74 8.66 -19.88
C SER A 468 -0.81 8.01 -21.27
N LEU A 469 -0.21 6.83 -21.48
CA LEU A 469 -0.28 6.15 -22.78
C LEU A 469 -1.72 5.73 -23.15
N ARG A 470 -2.56 5.40 -22.17
CA ARG A 470 -3.98 5.14 -22.42
C ARG A 470 -4.75 6.40 -22.77
N TYR A 471 -4.46 7.50 -22.09
CA TYR A 471 -5.03 8.80 -22.40
C TYR A 471 -4.72 9.21 -23.84
N GLU A 472 -3.46 9.06 -24.26
CA GLU A 472 -3.03 9.37 -25.63
C GLU A 472 -3.74 8.50 -26.67
N ARG A 473 -3.81 7.19 -26.45
CA ARG A 473 -4.55 6.31 -27.36
C ARG A 473 -6.02 6.66 -27.45
N TRP A 474 -6.62 7.13 -26.36
CA TRP A 474 -7.99 7.60 -26.36
C TRP A 474 -8.12 8.89 -27.17
N LEU A 475 -7.17 9.83 -27.06
CA LEU A 475 -7.13 11.05 -27.88
C LEU A 475 -6.99 10.73 -29.37
N ASP A 476 -6.09 9.80 -29.73
CA ASP A 476 -5.90 9.38 -31.12
C ASP A 476 -7.18 8.83 -31.76
N LEU A 477 -8.01 8.15 -30.94
CA LEU A 477 -9.31 7.62 -31.36
C LEU A 477 -10.44 8.67 -31.33
N ASN A 478 -10.26 9.79 -30.62
CA ASN A 478 -11.26 10.84 -30.41
C ASN A 478 -10.65 12.23 -30.67
N PRO A 479 -10.19 12.55 -31.90
CA PRO A 479 -9.49 13.79 -32.19
C PRO A 479 -10.33 15.06 -31.98
N GLU A 480 -11.67 14.95 -32.05
CA GLU A 480 -12.61 16.05 -31.84
C GLU A 480 -13.15 16.11 -30.39
N ALA A 481 -12.52 15.40 -29.45
CA ALA A 481 -12.96 15.38 -28.06
C ALA A 481 -12.93 16.78 -27.42
N THR A 482 -14.04 17.18 -26.79
CA THR A 482 -14.13 18.43 -26.04
C THR A 482 -13.21 18.41 -24.81
N LEU A 483 -12.83 19.59 -24.30
CA LEU A 483 -12.06 19.72 -23.06
C LEU A 483 -12.69 18.97 -21.88
N GLN A 484 -14.04 18.95 -21.80
CA GLN A 484 -14.78 18.22 -20.78
C GLN A 484 -14.65 16.70 -20.96
N ALA A 485 -14.75 16.19 -22.19
CA ALA A 485 -14.56 14.76 -22.45
C ALA A 485 -13.13 14.32 -22.10
N ARG A 486 -12.14 15.13 -22.48
CA ARG A 486 -10.72 14.96 -22.14
C ARG A 486 -10.49 14.96 -20.62
N ALA A 487 -11.08 15.90 -19.88
CA ALA A 487 -11.01 15.91 -18.41
C ALA A 487 -11.66 14.68 -17.76
N SER A 488 -12.76 14.17 -18.34
CA SER A 488 -13.46 12.99 -17.81
C SER A 488 -12.57 11.76 -17.85
N ILE A 489 -11.98 11.46 -19.03
CA ILE A 489 -11.09 10.31 -19.17
C ILE A 489 -9.80 10.49 -18.36
N LEU A 490 -9.29 11.73 -18.25
CA LEU A 490 -8.12 12.05 -17.43
C LEU A 490 -8.35 11.68 -15.95
N GLN A 491 -9.52 12.00 -15.41
CA GLN A 491 -9.90 11.70 -14.02
C GLN A 491 -10.17 10.20 -13.80
N GLU A 492 -10.86 9.55 -14.75
CA GLU A 492 -11.09 8.11 -14.71
C GLU A 492 -9.76 7.35 -14.64
N LEU A 493 -8.81 7.68 -15.52
CA LEU A 493 -7.48 7.06 -15.51
C LEU A 493 -6.68 7.43 -14.24
N TYR A 494 -6.80 8.64 -13.72
CA TYR A 494 -6.17 9.00 -12.44
C TYR A 494 -6.66 8.09 -11.29
N ALA A 495 -7.96 7.80 -11.26
CA ALA A 495 -8.58 6.94 -10.26
C ALA A 495 -8.30 5.44 -10.49
N ASP A 496 -8.41 4.96 -11.72
CA ASP A 496 -8.20 3.55 -12.09
C ASP A 496 -6.79 3.06 -11.76
N TYR A 497 -5.79 3.94 -11.93
CA TYR A 497 -4.40 3.67 -11.56
C TYR A 497 -4.07 4.05 -10.12
N ASN A 498 -5.04 4.56 -9.36
CA ASN A 498 -4.91 4.96 -7.97
C ASN A 498 -3.70 5.87 -7.71
N LEU A 499 -3.52 6.89 -8.57
CA LEU A 499 -2.33 7.74 -8.56
C LEU A 499 -2.14 8.52 -7.25
N ASP A 500 -3.21 8.81 -6.51
CA ASP A 500 -3.14 9.43 -5.18
C ASP A 500 -2.31 8.61 -4.18
N SER A 501 -2.35 7.27 -4.25
CA SER A 501 -1.60 6.41 -3.34
C SER A 501 -0.08 6.49 -3.52
N LEU A 502 0.38 7.10 -4.62
CA LEU A 502 1.80 7.30 -4.89
C LEU A 502 2.33 8.61 -4.32
N LEU A 503 1.49 9.56 -3.90
CA LEU A 503 1.91 10.92 -3.56
C LEU A 503 2.81 11.00 -2.33
N ASP A 504 2.70 10.06 -1.40
CA ASP A 504 3.55 10.02 -0.21
C ASP A 504 5.01 9.64 -0.55
N GLU A 505 5.21 8.79 -1.56
CA GLU A 505 6.52 8.29 -1.98
C GLU A 505 7.07 9.01 -3.22
N TYR A 506 6.17 9.42 -4.11
CA TYR A 506 6.40 10.11 -5.38
C TYR A 506 5.50 11.35 -5.44
N PRO A 507 5.80 12.41 -4.66
CA PRO A 507 4.96 13.60 -4.57
C PRO A 507 4.74 14.29 -5.92
N GLU A 508 5.68 14.13 -6.87
CA GLU A 508 5.59 14.62 -8.24
C GLU A 508 4.50 13.94 -9.11
N THR A 509 3.89 12.84 -8.66
CA THR A 509 3.01 11.98 -9.47
C THR A 509 1.92 12.77 -10.19
N ARG A 510 1.24 13.67 -9.46
CA ARG A 510 0.13 14.46 -10.04
C ARG A 510 0.63 15.40 -11.13
N VAL A 511 1.67 16.18 -10.83
CA VAL A 511 2.25 17.14 -11.79
C VAL A 511 2.73 16.38 -13.04
N ARG A 512 3.43 15.25 -12.86
CA ARG A 512 3.93 14.44 -13.96
C ARG A 512 2.85 13.85 -14.85
N TYR A 513 1.76 13.36 -14.26
CA TYR A 513 0.65 12.83 -15.03
C TYR A 513 0.01 13.91 -15.92
N PHE A 514 -0.21 15.11 -15.40
CA PHE A 514 -0.76 16.23 -16.15
C PHE A 514 0.21 16.74 -17.24
N MET A 515 1.51 16.82 -16.92
CA MET A 515 2.56 17.14 -17.91
C MET A 515 2.55 16.18 -19.10
N MET A 516 2.33 14.89 -18.84
CA MET A 516 2.35 13.84 -19.86
C MET A 516 1.03 13.64 -20.60
N THR A 517 0.01 14.45 -20.34
CA THR A 517 -1.32 14.32 -20.92
C THR A 517 -1.79 15.65 -21.50
N CYS A 518 -2.20 16.58 -20.63
CA CYS A 518 -2.85 17.81 -21.04
C CYS A 518 -1.91 18.99 -21.26
N PHE A 519 -0.70 18.94 -20.71
CA PHE A 519 0.32 19.99 -20.89
C PHE A 519 1.48 19.52 -21.80
N LYS A 520 1.17 18.68 -22.79
CA LYS A 520 2.16 18.24 -23.78
C LYS A 520 2.58 19.33 -24.75
N GLU A 521 1.77 20.38 -24.89
CA GLU A 521 2.06 21.51 -25.78
C GLU A 521 3.17 22.40 -25.18
N ASN A 522 4.04 22.93 -26.05
CA ASN A 522 5.31 23.56 -25.70
C ASN A 522 5.17 24.97 -25.07
N ASN A 523 4.50 25.09 -23.92
CA ASN A 523 4.67 26.26 -23.06
C ASN A 523 5.89 26.06 -22.16
N ALA A 524 7.04 26.58 -22.62
CA ALA A 524 8.32 26.39 -21.96
C ALA A 524 8.34 27.01 -20.54
N ASP A 525 7.66 28.13 -20.34
CA ASP A 525 7.57 28.79 -19.04
C ASP A 525 6.78 27.94 -18.05
N LEU A 526 5.62 27.41 -18.49
CA LEU A 526 4.82 26.50 -17.67
C LEU A 526 5.58 25.21 -17.33
N LEU A 527 6.33 24.67 -18.30
CA LEU A 527 7.17 23.49 -18.09
C LEU A 527 8.28 23.75 -17.05
N ASN A 528 8.91 24.92 -17.09
CA ASN A 528 9.93 25.32 -16.12
C ASN A 528 9.35 25.44 -14.71
N GLU A 529 8.14 25.99 -14.57
CA GLU A 529 7.44 26.05 -13.29
C GLU A 529 7.09 24.67 -12.74
N PHE A 530 6.61 23.75 -13.58
CA PHE A 530 6.36 22.38 -13.14
C PHE A 530 7.65 21.66 -12.70
N GLN A 531 8.77 21.85 -13.39
CA GLN A 531 10.07 21.32 -12.96
C GLN A 531 10.48 21.91 -11.60
N SER A 532 10.27 23.21 -11.39
CA SER A 532 10.54 23.87 -10.11
C SER A 532 9.69 23.30 -8.99
N MET A 533 8.38 23.13 -9.22
CA MET A 533 7.45 22.51 -8.27
C MET A 533 7.87 21.10 -7.89
N ILE A 534 8.26 20.27 -8.86
CA ILE A 534 8.71 18.90 -8.62
C ILE A 534 9.96 18.88 -7.74
N ARG A 535 10.92 19.76 -8.01
CA ARG A 535 12.13 19.90 -7.19
C ARG A 535 11.78 20.30 -5.75
N ASP A 536 10.88 21.26 -5.56
CA ASP A 536 10.45 21.70 -4.24
C ASP A 536 9.68 20.61 -3.48
N MET A 537 8.86 19.81 -4.17
CA MET A 537 8.17 18.66 -3.60
C MET A 537 9.16 17.62 -3.06
N ARG A 538 10.16 17.26 -3.85
CA ARG A 538 11.20 16.30 -3.45
C ARG A 538 12.07 16.78 -2.29
N GLN A 539 12.22 18.10 -2.15
CA GLN A 539 12.92 18.73 -1.04
C GLN A 539 12.02 18.95 0.18
N ASN A 540 10.78 18.42 0.17
CA ASN A 540 9.76 18.65 1.20
C ASN A 540 9.45 20.13 1.48
N LYS A 541 9.74 21.02 0.52
CA LYS A 541 9.41 22.45 0.58
C LYS A 541 7.98 22.73 0.12
N LEU A 542 7.45 21.87 -0.74
CA LEU A 542 6.08 21.93 -1.26
C LEU A 542 5.36 20.61 -0.98
N SER A 543 4.16 20.69 -0.40
CA SER A 543 3.34 19.49 -0.21
C SER A 543 2.58 19.14 -1.50
N PRO A 544 2.54 17.87 -1.93
CA PRO A 544 1.71 17.46 -3.07
C PRO A 544 0.21 17.66 -2.81
N TRP A 545 -0.19 17.80 -1.54
CA TRP A 545 -1.57 18.03 -1.13
C TRP A 545 -1.95 19.51 -1.07
N ASN A 546 -0.96 20.41 -1.08
CA ASN A 546 -1.16 21.86 -1.00
C ASN A 546 -0.30 22.61 -2.02
N ILE A 547 -0.76 22.64 -3.27
CA ILE A 547 -0.10 23.35 -4.38
C ILE A 547 -0.83 24.65 -4.76
N GLN A 548 -1.83 25.09 -3.99
CA GLN A 548 -2.66 26.27 -4.33
C GLN A 548 -1.83 27.52 -4.60
N GLU A 549 -0.89 27.84 -3.71
CA GLU A 549 -0.07 29.06 -3.79
C GLU A 549 0.78 29.06 -5.06
N ARG A 550 1.51 27.97 -5.31
CA ARG A 550 2.31 27.79 -6.54
C ARG A 550 1.49 27.94 -7.82
N ILE A 551 0.31 27.33 -7.85
CA ILE A 551 -0.59 27.46 -9.02
C ILE A 551 -1.07 28.91 -9.19
N SER A 552 -1.23 29.66 -8.10
CA SER A 552 -1.58 31.09 -8.13
C SER A 552 -0.46 31.92 -8.75
N GLU A 553 0.78 31.65 -8.35
CA GLU A 553 1.98 32.31 -8.88
C GLU A 553 2.08 32.08 -10.39
N ILE A 554 1.93 30.83 -10.84
CA ILE A 554 1.92 30.45 -12.27
C ILE A 554 0.88 31.25 -13.07
N GLN A 555 -0.37 31.30 -12.61
CA GLN A 555 -1.42 32.05 -13.32
C GLN A 555 -1.19 33.56 -13.37
N SER A 556 -0.49 34.10 -12.37
CA SER A 556 -0.19 35.54 -12.33
C SER A 556 1.05 35.92 -13.15
N GLY A 557 1.99 34.99 -13.32
CA GLY A 557 3.29 35.23 -13.94
C GLY A 557 3.42 34.71 -15.37
N ILE A 558 2.54 33.81 -15.81
CA ILE A 558 2.62 33.15 -17.12
C ILE A 558 1.31 33.40 -17.88
N GLU A 559 1.43 33.72 -19.17
CA GLU A 559 0.28 33.80 -20.08
C GLU A 559 -0.17 32.37 -20.43
N LEU A 560 -1.37 32.00 -19.95
CA LEU A 560 -1.95 30.68 -20.16
C LEU A 560 -3.10 30.77 -21.17
N ASN A 561 -3.18 29.80 -22.07
CA ASN A 561 -4.32 29.66 -22.97
C ASN A 561 -5.55 29.07 -22.25
N GLU A 562 -6.69 29.00 -22.94
CA GLU A 562 -7.95 28.49 -22.35
C GLU A 562 -7.84 27.03 -21.89
N GLU A 563 -7.15 26.19 -22.66
CA GLU A 563 -6.94 24.77 -22.35
C GLU A 563 -6.02 24.59 -21.14
N GLU A 564 -4.90 25.31 -21.11
CA GLU A 564 -3.94 25.30 -20.00
C GLU A 564 -4.61 25.74 -18.71
N THR A 565 -5.37 26.85 -18.75
CA THR A 565 -6.15 27.34 -17.60
C THR A 565 -7.16 26.30 -17.13
N PHE A 566 -7.85 25.64 -18.06
CA PHE A 566 -8.87 24.64 -17.77
C PHE A 566 -8.30 23.40 -17.07
N PHE A 567 -7.13 22.89 -17.51
CA PHE A 567 -6.49 21.73 -16.90
C PHE A 567 -5.70 22.07 -15.63
N LEU A 568 -5.15 23.28 -15.52
CA LEU A 568 -4.43 23.72 -14.32
C LEU A 568 -5.37 23.76 -13.11
N ALA A 569 -6.60 24.22 -13.32
CA ALA A 569 -7.64 24.18 -12.31
C ALA A 569 -8.02 22.76 -11.86
N ARG A 570 -8.05 21.80 -12.80
CA ARG A 570 -8.37 20.39 -12.52
C ARG A 570 -7.22 19.64 -11.86
N MET A 571 -5.98 20.06 -12.13
CA MET A 571 -4.81 19.58 -11.39
C MET A 571 -4.86 20.02 -9.92
N LEU A 572 -5.34 21.24 -9.65
CA LEU A 572 -5.48 21.75 -8.28
C LEU A 572 -6.65 21.11 -7.52
N PHE A 573 -7.73 20.76 -8.23
CA PHE A 573 -8.93 20.18 -7.64
C PHE A 573 -9.35 18.88 -8.36
N PRO A 574 -8.65 17.76 -8.11
CA PRO A 574 -8.90 16.48 -8.78
C PRO A 574 -10.32 15.91 -8.57
N HIS A 575 -11.02 16.39 -7.55
CA HIS A 575 -12.35 15.93 -7.13
C HIS A 575 -13.52 16.63 -7.83
N VAL A 576 -13.23 17.63 -8.66
CA VAL A 576 -14.25 18.38 -9.41
C VAL A 576 -14.61 17.60 -10.66
N ASP A 577 -15.89 17.34 -10.93
CA ASP A 577 -16.27 16.49 -12.05
C ASP A 577 -15.97 17.21 -13.38
N ALA A 578 -15.71 16.46 -14.45
CA ALA A 578 -15.26 17.02 -15.72
C ALA A 578 -16.23 18.04 -16.35
N ALA A 579 -17.54 17.85 -16.12
CA ALA A 579 -18.62 18.72 -16.58
C ALA A 579 -18.82 19.98 -15.72
N ASP A 580 -18.20 20.04 -14.54
CA ASP A 580 -18.35 21.18 -13.65
C ASP A 580 -17.56 22.38 -14.17
N TYR A 581 -18.22 23.53 -14.17
CA TYR A 581 -17.54 24.80 -14.39
C TYR A 581 -16.65 25.09 -13.19
N VAL A 582 -15.35 25.24 -13.47
CA VAL A 582 -14.33 25.61 -12.50
C VAL A 582 -13.70 26.90 -12.97
N GLU A 583 -13.82 27.92 -12.15
CA GLU A 583 -13.06 29.15 -12.31
C GLU A 583 -12.15 29.31 -11.09
N LEU A 584 -10.87 29.50 -11.40
CA LEU A 584 -9.84 29.86 -10.45
C LEU A 584 -9.89 31.37 -10.27
N VAL A 585 -10.42 31.82 -9.13
CA VAL A 585 -10.50 33.25 -8.82
C VAL A 585 -9.53 33.60 -7.71
N THR A 586 -8.65 34.56 -7.98
CA THR A 586 -7.78 35.16 -6.97
C THR A 586 -8.60 36.10 -6.09
N THR A 587 -8.74 35.77 -4.81
CA THR A 587 -9.47 36.63 -3.86
C THR A 587 -8.50 37.21 -2.84
N THR A 588 -8.59 38.52 -2.58
CA THR A 588 -7.89 39.18 -1.48
C THR A 588 -8.73 39.06 -0.20
N HIS A 589 -8.31 38.20 0.72
CA HIS A 589 -8.89 38.12 2.06
C HIS A 589 -7.80 38.54 3.06
N GLY A 590 -7.75 39.82 3.43
CA GLY A 590 -6.62 40.38 4.19
C GLY A 590 -5.42 40.70 3.31
N GLN A 591 -4.19 40.33 3.76
CA GLN A 591 -2.94 40.52 3.01
C GLN A 591 -2.60 39.37 2.04
N GLU A 592 -3.34 38.25 2.05
CA GLU A 592 -3.07 37.09 1.21
C GLU A 592 -4.07 36.97 0.05
N ALA A 593 -3.54 36.82 -1.16
CA ALA A 593 -4.29 36.41 -2.33
C ALA A 593 -4.42 34.87 -2.32
N ARG A 594 -5.64 34.33 -2.39
CA ARG A 594 -5.88 32.88 -2.44
C ARG A 594 -6.68 32.49 -3.67
N LEU A 595 -6.21 31.45 -4.38
CA LEU A 595 -6.97 30.79 -5.44
C LEU A 595 -8.13 30.00 -4.85
N ASN A 596 -9.33 30.30 -5.33
CA ASN A 596 -10.55 29.69 -4.86
C ASN A 596 -11.34 29.02 -5.99
N LEU A 597 -11.79 27.79 -5.73
CA LEU A 597 -12.67 27.03 -6.60
C LEU A 597 -14.09 27.60 -6.56
N VAL A 598 -14.56 28.11 -7.70
CA VAL A 598 -15.98 28.33 -7.98
C VAL A 598 -16.55 27.07 -8.62
N TYR A 599 -17.45 26.38 -7.90
CA TYR A 599 -18.10 25.15 -8.34
C TYR A 599 -19.55 25.44 -8.77
N GLN A 600 -19.96 25.06 -9.98
CA GLN A 600 -21.33 25.28 -10.45
C GLN A 600 -22.14 23.98 -10.43
N THR A 601 -23.34 23.99 -9.84
CA THR A 601 -24.18 22.80 -9.69
C THR A 601 -25.65 23.08 -9.99
N GLU A 602 -26.34 22.10 -10.58
CA GLU A 602 -27.78 22.14 -10.82
C GLU A 602 -28.55 21.52 -9.63
N CYS A 603 -29.59 22.25 -9.18
CA CYS A 603 -30.50 21.82 -8.13
C CYS A 603 -31.81 21.26 -8.70
N ARG A 604 -32.69 20.73 -7.84
CA ARG A 604 -33.97 20.08 -8.26
C ARG A 604 -34.95 21.03 -8.96
N ASP A 605 -34.71 22.33 -8.90
CA ASP A 605 -35.46 23.37 -9.57
C ASP A 605 -34.97 23.63 -11.02
N GLY A 606 -33.99 22.86 -11.51
CA GLY A 606 -33.42 23.01 -12.83
C GLY A 606 -32.56 24.27 -13.01
N GLN A 607 -32.22 24.95 -11.90
CA GLN A 607 -31.43 26.18 -11.92
C GLN A 607 -29.99 25.91 -11.47
N LEU A 608 -29.06 26.71 -12.00
CA LEU A 608 -27.64 26.63 -11.70
C LEU A 608 -27.28 27.52 -10.50
N TYR A 609 -26.48 26.97 -9.60
CA TYR A 609 -25.98 27.61 -8.39
C TYR A 609 -24.46 27.54 -8.36
N ARG A 610 -23.81 28.62 -7.90
CA ARG A 610 -22.35 28.69 -7.74
C ARG A 610 -22.00 28.55 -6.27
N ILE A 611 -21.15 27.59 -5.94
CA ILE A 611 -20.62 27.35 -4.60
C ILE A 611 -19.16 27.80 -4.56
N ARG A 612 -18.85 28.75 -3.69
CA ARG A 612 -17.51 29.34 -3.56
C ARG A 612 -17.33 30.01 -2.19
N PRO A 613 -16.09 30.22 -1.73
CA PRO A 613 -15.84 31.08 -0.58
C PRO A 613 -16.25 32.54 -0.86
N PRO A 614 -16.41 33.36 0.20
CA PRO A 614 -16.65 34.79 0.05
C PRO A 614 -15.48 35.48 -0.64
N PHE A 615 -15.82 36.43 -1.51
CA PHE A 615 -14.86 37.28 -2.21
C PHE A 615 -14.79 38.66 -1.57
N LEU A 616 -15.84 39.07 -0.86
CA LEU A 616 -15.96 40.40 -0.27
C LEU A 616 -16.52 40.30 1.16
N PRO A 617 -16.06 41.14 2.11
CA PRO A 617 -16.59 41.16 3.48
C PRO A 617 -18.12 41.35 3.54
N LYS A 618 -18.70 42.07 2.56
CA LYS A 618 -20.15 42.25 2.44
C LYS A 618 -20.91 40.93 2.27
N GLU A 619 -20.29 39.90 1.68
CA GLU A 619 -20.92 38.59 1.50
C GLU A 619 -20.97 37.82 2.82
N ILE A 620 -19.94 37.96 3.66
CA ILE A 620 -19.94 37.43 5.03
C ILE A 620 -21.05 38.10 5.85
N ALA A 621 -21.17 39.43 5.74
CA ALA A 621 -22.26 40.17 6.40
C ALA A 621 -23.64 39.72 5.90
N GLN A 622 -23.81 39.49 4.59
CA GLN A 622 -25.06 38.93 4.05
C GLN A 622 -25.37 37.53 4.59
N PHE A 623 -24.35 36.69 4.79
CA PHE A 623 -24.55 35.38 5.39
C PHE A 623 -24.95 35.47 6.85
N HIS A 624 -24.37 36.41 7.62
CA HIS A 624 -24.83 36.73 8.97
C HIS A 624 -26.32 37.09 8.98
N SER A 625 -26.79 37.91 8.02
CA SER A 625 -28.22 38.20 7.88
C SER A 625 -29.06 36.95 7.64
N ILE A 626 -28.58 35.98 6.83
CA ILE A 626 -29.29 34.71 6.60
C ILE A 626 -29.38 33.86 7.88
N LEU A 627 -28.32 33.86 8.71
CA LEU A 627 -28.36 33.20 10.03
C LEU A 627 -29.39 33.87 10.94
N SER A 628 -29.39 35.20 11.01
CA SER A 628 -30.35 35.97 11.82
C SER A 628 -31.80 35.78 11.35
N GLU A 629 -32.05 35.79 10.03
CA GLU A 629 -33.36 35.46 9.42
C GLU A 629 -33.85 34.05 9.82
N SER A 630 -32.90 33.14 10.10
CA SER A 630 -33.17 31.76 10.51
C SER A 630 -33.17 31.57 12.03
N ALA A 631 -33.16 32.66 12.81
CA ALA A 631 -33.05 32.66 14.27
C ALA A 631 -31.81 31.93 14.83
N LEU A 632 -30.71 31.91 14.07
CA LEU A 632 -29.41 31.38 14.47
C LEU A 632 -28.47 32.54 14.84
N SER A 633 -27.74 32.40 15.95
CA SER A 633 -26.66 33.31 16.33
C SER A 633 -25.30 32.69 15.94
N GLY A 634 -24.49 33.45 15.22
CA GLY A 634 -23.12 33.06 14.85
C GLY A 634 -22.16 34.22 15.06
N THR A 635 -21.10 33.99 15.82
CA THR A 635 -20.04 35.00 16.07
C THR A 635 -18.86 34.69 15.16
N PHE A 636 -18.64 35.52 14.14
CA PHE A 636 -17.54 35.31 13.20
C PHE A 636 -16.23 35.85 13.77
N THR A 637 -15.16 35.08 13.59
CA THR A 637 -13.79 35.42 14.01
C THR A 637 -12.84 35.22 12.83
N ALA A 638 -11.60 35.70 12.94
CA ALA A 638 -10.57 35.49 11.91
C ALA A 638 -10.19 34.01 11.71
N GLU A 639 -10.53 33.13 12.66
CA GLU A 639 -10.28 31.68 12.57
C GLU A 639 -11.33 30.95 11.72
N HIS A 640 -12.40 31.63 11.31
CA HIS A 640 -13.49 31.02 10.57
C HIS A 640 -13.26 31.06 9.05
N GLU A 641 -13.51 29.91 8.42
CA GLU A 641 -13.59 29.78 6.98
C GLU A 641 -15.05 29.59 6.53
N PHE A 642 -15.35 29.99 5.30
CA PHE A 642 -16.72 30.11 4.79
C PHE A 642 -16.84 29.46 3.41
N LEU A 643 -18.00 28.85 3.13
CA LEU A 643 -18.37 28.34 1.82
C LEU A 643 -19.82 28.72 1.52
N PHE A 644 -20.04 29.48 0.46
CA PHE A 644 -21.30 30.13 0.14
C PHE A 644 -21.90 29.62 -1.16
N ALA A 645 -23.22 29.67 -1.26
CA ALA A 645 -23.99 29.33 -2.45
C ALA A 645 -24.67 30.58 -3.01
N PHE A 646 -24.49 30.84 -4.30
CA PHE A 646 -25.04 31.95 -5.04
C PHE A 646 -25.95 31.45 -6.16
N ASN A 647 -27.05 32.16 -6.44
CA ASN A 647 -27.89 31.86 -7.60
C ASN A 647 -27.34 32.45 -8.90
N SER A 648 -28.01 32.20 -10.02
CA SER A 648 -27.65 32.74 -11.35
C SER A 648 -27.56 34.27 -11.45
N ARG A 649 -28.19 35.00 -10.51
CA ARG A 649 -28.09 36.47 -10.40
C ARG A 649 -27.02 36.94 -9.40
N ASN A 650 -26.10 36.04 -9.01
CA ASN A 650 -25.03 36.27 -8.04
C ASN A 650 -25.53 36.77 -6.67
N ARG A 651 -26.74 36.36 -6.25
CA ARG A 651 -27.26 36.66 -4.89
C ARG A 651 -26.94 35.51 -3.96
N LEU A 652 -26.46 35.81 -2.75
CA LEU A 652 -26.21 34.83 -1.71
C LEU A 652 -27.53 34.18 -1.24
N VAL A 653 -27.64 32.87 -1.43
CA VAL A 653 -28.84 32.07 -1.11
C VAL A 653 -28.65 31.11 0.06
N GLY A 654 -27.41 30.80 0.41
CA GLY A 654 -27.08 29.97 1.55
C GLY A 654 -25.57 29.82 1.72
N GLY A 655 -25.14 29.06 2.71
CA GLY A 655 -23.73 28.87 3.02
C GLY A 655 -23.51 28.06 4.29
N LEU A 656 -22.24 27.82 4.56
CA LEU A 656 -21.74 27.22 5.78
C LEU A 656 -20.44 27.88 6.21
N TYR A 657 -20.09 27.71 7.48
CA TYR A 657 -18.79 28.15 7.99
C TYR A 657 -18.28 27.20 9.08
N TRP A 658 -16.97 27.12 9.21
CA TRP A 658 -16.29 26.19 10.10
C TRP A 658 -15.03 26.81 10.69
N LYS A 659 -14.55 26.16 11.73
CA LYS A 659 -13.28 26.43 12.41
C LYS A 659 -12.35 25.24 12.23
N ASN A 660 -11.07 25.51 11.97
CA ASN A 660 -10.02 24.48 12.03
C ASN A 660 -9.68 24.21 13.51
N MET A 661 -9.65 22.93 13.92
CA MET A 661 -9.40 22.54 15.31
C MET A 661 -7.99 21.98 15.47
N GLU A 662 -7.70 20.89 14.76
CA GLU A 662 -6.41 20.18 14.71
C GLU A 662 -6.03 19.95 13.24
N LYS A 663 -4.81 19.48 12.96
CA LYS A 663 -4.27 19.36 11.59
C LYS A 663 -5.13 18.47 10.67
N ASP A 664 -5.88 17.55 11.24
CA ASP A 664 -6.75 16.56 10.56
C ASP A 664 -8.24 16.69 10.93
N ARG A 665 -8.63 17.73 11.71
CA ARG A 665 -9.98 17.86 12.24
C ARG A 665 -10.51 19.29 12.15
N ILE A 666 -11.77 19.39 11.74
CA ILE A 666 -12.52 20.66 11.73
C ILE A 666 -13.82 20.59 12.55
N HIS A 667 -14.32 21.76 12.93
CA HIS A 667 -15.63 21.93 13.55
C HIS A 667 -16.54 22.79 12.67
N LEU A 668 -17.61 22.19 12.17
CA LEU A 668 -18.64 22.86 11.37
C LEU A 668 -19.63 23.56 12.32
N GLU A 669 -19.73 24.89 12.25
CA GLU A 669 -20.59 25.65 13.17
C GLU A 669 -22.04 25.68 12.69
N TRP A 670 -22.33 26.38 11.58
CA TRP A 670 -23.69 26.46 11.02
C TRP A 670 -23.72 26.18 9.53
N VAL A 671 -24.83 25.59 9.09
CA VAL A 671 -25.25 25.47 7.70
C VAL A 671 -26.61 26.13 7.56
N ALA A 672 -26.72 27.15 6.71
CA ALA A 672 -27.97 27.90 6.54
C ALA A 672 -28.29 28.14 5.07
N VAL A 673 -29.58 28.01 4.72
CA VAL A 673 -30.10 28.26 3.38
C VAL A 673 -31.42 29.01 3.52
N ARG A 674 -31.56 30.12 2.78
CA ARG A 674 -32.78 30.94 2.76
C ARG A 674 -34.01 30.06 2.46
N GLN A 675 -35.12 30.33 3.12
CA GLN A 675 -36.33 29.47 3.09
C GLN A 675 -36.81 29.13 1.67
N LYS A 676 -36.77 30.09 0.74
CA LYS A 676 -37.14 29.90 -0.68
C LYS A 676 -36.28 28.86 -1.42
N TYR A 677 -35.05 28.62 -0.97
CA TYR A 677 -34.09 27.72 -1.60
C TYR A 677 -33.89 26.41 -0.80
N GLN A 678 -34.79 26.15 0.15
CA GLN A 678 -34.82 24.86 0.85
C GLN A 678 -35.55 23.81 -0.01
N LYS A 679 -35.33 22.52 0.29
CA LYS A 679 -35.95 21.36 -0.40
C LYS A 679 -35.58 21.16 -1.88
N ILE A 680 -34.76 22.03 -2.48
CA ILE A 680 -34.23 21.86 -3.85
C ILE A 680 -32.89 21.10 -3.91
N ALA A 681 -32.49 20.45 -2.82
CA ALA A 681 -31.22 19.74 -2.64
C ALA A 681 -29.94 20.61 -2.60
N LEU A 682 -30.07 21.94 -2.54
CA LEU A 682 -28.92 22.86 -2.46
C LEU A 682 -28.02 22.60 -1.26
N SER A 683 -28.57 22.40 -0.05
CA SER A 683 -27.77 22.06 1.14
C SER A 683 -27.04 20.73 1.00
N LYS A 684 -27.62 19.75 0.30
CA LYS A 684 -26.94 18.46 0.02
C LYS A 684 -25.75 18.67 -0.92
N ARG A 685 -25.91 19.48 -1.98
CA ARG A 685 -24.82 19.80 -2.91
C ARG A 685 -23.70 20.58 -2.21
N LEU A 686 -24.06 21.59 -1.41
CA LEU A 686 -23.12 22.38 -0.61
C LEU A 686 -22.31 21.51 0.36
N MET A 687 -22.96 20.60 1.09
CA MET A 687 -22.26 19.68 2.00
C MET A 687 -21.38 18.69 1.24
N ALA A 688 -21.81 18.19 0.08
CA ALA A 688 -21.02 17.27 -0.72
C ALA A 688 -19.72 17.92 -1.24
N ASP A 689 -19.80 19.14 -1.77
CA ASP A 689 -18.63 19.92 -2.18
C ASP A 689 -17.70 20.20 -0.98
N PHE A 690 -18.27 20.59 0.16
CA PHE A 690 -17.53 20.78 1.39
C PHE A 690 -16.75 19.53 1.83
N TYR A 691 -17.38 18.34 1.83
CA TYR A 691 -16.68 17.10 2.18
C TYR A 691 -15.55 16.77 1.21
N LYS A 692 -15.76 16.95 -0.10
CA LYS A 692 -14.72 16.75 -1.12
C LYS A 692 -13.52 17.66 -0.86
N ARG A 693 -13.75 18.95 -0.59
CA ARG A 693 -12.70 19.92 -0.26
C ARG A 693 -11.93 19.58 1.01
N MET A 694 -12.63 19.17 2.07
CA MET A 694 -12.00 18.80 3.33
C MET A 694 -11.15 17.54 3.20
N LYS A 695 -11.65 16.53 2.49
CA LYS A 695 -10.89 15.31 2.21
C LYS A 695 -9.60 15.60 1.44
N HIS A 696 -9.66 16.48 0.44
CA HIS A 696 -8.48 16.92 -0.32
C HIS A 696 -7.46 17.69 0.54
N ARG A 697 -7.92 18.46 1.54
CA ARG A 697 -7.03 19.13 2.50
C ARG A 697 -6.41 18.19 3.54
N GLY A 698 -6.67 16.87 3.47
CA GLY A 698 -6.16 15.89 4.43
C GLY A 698 -6.95 15.85 5.75
N ILE A 699 -8.15 16.43 5.79
CA ILE A 699 -9.02 16.34 6.98
C ILE A 699 -9.61 14.94 7.05
N GLN A 700 -9.49 14.31 8.22
CA GLN A 700 -9.99 12.96 8.49
C GLN A 700 -11.36 12.97 9.18
N ALA A 701 -11.65 14.01 9.97
CA ALA A 701 -12.88 14.10 10.75
C ALA A 701 -13.51 15.50 10.73
N ILE A 702 -14.82 15.54 10.55
CA ILE A 702 -15.66 16.73 10.71
C ILE A 702 -16.54 16.53 11.93
N THR A 703 -16.50 17.50 12.84
CA THR A 703 -17.38 17.54 14.02
C THR A 703 -18.45 18.61 13.84
N VAL A 704 -19.63 18.39 14.41
CA VAL A 704 -20.75 19.36 14.43
C VAL A 704 -21.50 19.27 15.77
N GLY A 705 -22.10 20.38 16.19
CA GLY A 705 -23.03 20.40 17.33
C GLY A 705 -24.33 19.63 17.06
N PHE A 706 -25.17 19.47 18.10
CA PHE A 706 -26.42 18.69 18.03
C PHE A 706 -27.63 19.45 17.43
N TYR A 707 -27.39 20.41 16.53
CA TYR A 707 -28.49 21.12 15.86
C TYR A 707 -28.95 20.36 14.61
N VAL A 708 -30.26 20.36 14.34
CA VAL A 708 -30.86 19.76 13.13
C VAL A 708 -30.34 18.32 12.88
N GLU A 709 -30.27 17.50 13.94
CA GLU A 709 -29.60 16.19 13.95
C GLU A 709 -30.06 15.27 12.80
N LYS A 710 -31.36 15.28 12.47
CA LYS A 710 -31.93 14.49 11.37
C LYS A 710 -31.28 14.80 10.02
N PHE A 711 -30.82 16.03 9.80
CA PHE A 711 -30.08 16.40 8.59
C PHE A 711 -28.68 15.77 8.60
N PHE A 712 -27.93 15.91 9.69
CA PHE A 712 -26.57 15.39 9.79
C PHE A 712 -26.50 13.87 9.80
N PHE A 713 -27.45 13.18 10.46
CA PHE A 713 -27.57 11.72 10.38
C PHE A 713 -27.75 11.23 8.93
N ARG A 714 -28.58 11.93 8.13
CA ARG A 714 -28.76 11.61 6.70
C ARG A 714 -27.51 11.88 5.86
N GLN A 715 -26.60 12.73 6.32
CA GLN A 715 -25.29 12.99 5.71
C GLN A 715 -24.19 12.03 6.24
N GLY A 716 -24.56 11.09 7.11
CA GLY A 716 -23.66 10.05 7.63
C GLY A 716 -22.86 10.44 8.88
N PHE A 717 -23.25 11.50 9.59
CA PHE A 717 -22.70 11.77 10.92
C PHE A 717 -23.22 10.75 11.93
N LYS A 718 -22.38 10.40 12.91
CA LYS A 718 -22.72 9.49 14.01
C LYS A 718 -22.31 10.11 15.34
N ILE A 719 -22.96 9.71 16.42
CA ILE A 719 -22.55 10.10 17.78
C ILE A 719 -21.22 9.42 18.07
N ASP A 720 -20.19 10.20 18.39
CA ASP A 720 -18.90 9.70 18.83
C ASP A 720 -18.57 10.24 20.23
N LYS A 721 -18.46 9.32 21.19
CA LYS A 721 -18.21 9.64 22.60
C LYS A 721 -16.84 10.29 22.83
N ARG A 722 -15.89 10.11 21.91
CA ARG A 722 -14.53 10.70 22.01
C ARG A 722 -14.53 12.21 21.76
N TYR A 723 -15.47 12.71 20.96
CA TYR A 723 -15.47 14.10 20.50
C TYR A 723 -16.63 14.94 21.06
N GLY A 724 -17.52 14.35 21.87
CA GLY A 724 -18.62 15.08 22.53
C GLY A 724 -19.68 15.66 21.58
N GLY A 725 -19.76 15.16 20.34
CA GLY A 725 -20.62 15.69 19.29
C GLY A 725 -20.97 14.68 18.20
N LEU A 726 -21.61 15.17 17.13
CA LEU A 726 -21.82 14.40 15.92
C LEU A 726 -20.56 14.45 15.06
N VAL A 727 -20.08 13.30 14.62
CA VAL A 727 -18.83 13.17 13.86
C VAL A 727 -19.06 12.43 12.55
N LYS A 728 -18.48 12.97 11.48
CA LYS A 728 -18.33 12.31 10.18
C LYS A 728 -16.86 12.09 9.91
N LYS A 729 -16.47 10.83 9.71
CA LYS A 729 -15.16 10.46 9.17
C LYS A 729 -15.22 10.55 7.65
N LEU A 730 -14.21 11.18 7.02
CA LEU A 730 -14.17 11.49 5.58
C LEU A 730 -13.51 10.40 4.73
#